data_AF-A0A0G3H5E9-F1
#
_entry.id   AF-A0A0G3H5E9-F1
#
_cell.length_a   1.000
_cell.length_b   1.000
_cell.length_c   1.000
_cell.angle_alpha   90.00
_cell.angle_beta   90.00
_cell.angle_gamma   90.00
#
_symmetry.space_group_name_H-M   'P 1'
#
loop_
_entity.id
_entity.type
_entity.pdbx_description
1 polymer ?
#
loop_
_entity_poly.entity_id
_entity_poly.type
_entity_poly.pdbx_seq_one_letter_code
_entity_poly.pdbx_strand_id
1 'polypeptide(L)'
;MITHALYHHPKPHLVPAITVLFSSPHFADPVVRIIPQPLVEAEAEMLGALGLTAAHPETAVGFTATTTTGFPAWAIHIDPRNAHHAVAVAHHLLWLRRQAPQLTARVKTRIGDVISYLDSSAPHFLPSFLEDVARFFVAGGNAKAAASFFTKARTIERTHSLDIHPERHEQVLREFAHYGVISHDILIDEIKNAAHRHPASIAYNYALALISTQAQAGTAIRQQSLRQLQLLAEAAGLPKAKANREIALSLAATDGLAHSPDPVTRQVARGLIEAPTIPHRVSDIFVQEIPHWLEFPDYVSVLRRSEIWQQLLSDDQACRDWLQMIFTTARHRPDILSTPIPDIFSLINTHGPALAGQRITTPVWGINPDYFDALLAVEVRWQPRPTKRQPKAISFALWLETGTRDLAALLSVSGHTELLSKSLSGLGYPIAPKTKKFTADDQSRISAWLQDRRAEHHGQPVKGNNSAQSAPSEASTGKDVTGGDFPAVSEKSRLALRFLFRAIDMDTPWDKACQHAAGLAKVLSNPQESGRLDRRMGREIIRFMFEEETAILGRLVSPHVDSKTRAELCDFFSWLARIGLLGCWVGEYYSKSTADGRPTSNVWDNHRAVLRYDFGYVRITPATQETDPVDGFIARDGFLAAIDRIRQLDSSGEPAWFEPTVHRLAAETAINPGLWRLALSGISPASVAGYHVKWDKADQDLLSVTATELSHLWDANRSLWNTFHKLLAAGWRDKYPDNGPDTTRMVQLWQQMWGLPWLHVTDDMFAIPIVRQVLQWTPEAAFRRDYVFERNGGIHQGELFQFYVHIAHLVPAGSECATVLADRIESFADYTTGSSTIALGAPYDQLIRRGIEAEMLSPRLVSEGYLRDLVVHLRTGTSVDGFAENPLVSAPSVVRDVEAELQLSPAAAQYYLQVLALSHPTDTEVKRWNGWTKKQLEAAEAELSRRQLVVTAKRATVGRRVFLPGGWLGKSPTGPAMEAWKASLYPLWKSDKTRPIVPGCPPLVPLHVLFQNAWDRCRQGDGPRYEDL
;
A
#
# COMPACT_ATOMS: atom_id res chain seq x y z
N MET A 1 4.21 -47.08 4.42
CA MET A 1 2.87 -47.24 3.82
C MET A 1 2.53 -45.98 3.05
N ILE A 2 2.31 -46.07 1.73
CA ILE A 2 1.56 -45.04 1.01
C ILE A 2 0.11 -45.35 1.32
N THR A 3 -0.55 -44.54 2.13
CA THR A 3 -2.00 -44.65 2.33
C THR A 3 -2.69 -44.16 1.07
N HIS A 4 -2.78 -45.03 0.06
CA HIS A 4 -3.77 -44.87 -0.99
C HIS A 4 -5.13 -45.00 -0.32
N ALA A 5 -6.00 -44.01 -0.49
CA ALA A 5 -7.41 -44.20 -0.13
C ALA A 5 -7.94 -45.38 -0.97
N LEU A 6 -8.39 -46.42 -0.29
CA LEU A 6 -9.03 -47.59 -0.88
C LEU A 6 -10.54 -47.37 -0.84
N TYR A 7 -11.16 -47.37 -2.02
CA TYR A 7 -12.59 -47.21 -2.20
C TYR A 7 -13.23 -48.56 -2.48
N HIS A 8 -14.39 -48.80 -1.87
CA HIS A 8 -15.10 -50.08 -2.00
C HIS A 8 -15.88 -50.23 -3.32
N HIS A 9 -16.19 -49.11 -3.99
CA HIS A 9 -16.98 -49.09 -5.22
C HIS A 9 -16.22 -48.44 -6.38
N PRO A 10 -16.38 -48.94 -7.62
CA PRO A 10 -15.78 -48.33 -8.79
C PRO A 10 -16.33 -46.92 -9.03
N LYS A 11 -15.45 -45.97 -9.36
CA LYS A 11 -15.80 -44.64 -9.89
C LYS A 11 -15.03 -44.43 -11.20
N PRO A 12 -15.47 -43.52 -12.09
CA PRO A 12 -14.88 -43.35 -13.43
C PRO A 12 -13.37 -43.06 -13.48
N HIS A 13 -12.79 -42.56 -12.39
CA HIS A 13 -11.37 -42.17 -12.26
C HIS A 13 -10.57 -43.11 -11.34
N LEU A 14 -11.14 -44.23 -10.89
CA LEU A 14 -10.49 -45.19 -10.01
C LEU A 14 -10.23 -46.51 -10.75
N VAL A 15 -9.08 -47.13 -10.50
CA VAL A 15 -8.68 -48.43 -11.02
C VAL A 15 -8.62 -49.47 -9.91
N PRO A 16 -8.74 -50.78 -10.21
CA PRO A 16 -8.57 -51.82 -9.20
C PRO A 16 -7.21 -51.73 -8.52
N ALA A 17 -7.19 -51.88 -7.20
CA ALA A 17 -5.99 -51.97 -6.40
C ALA A 17 -5.67 -53.45 -6.13
N ILE A 18 -4.51 -53.91 -6.58
CA ILE A 18 -4.08 -55.30 -6.58
C ILE A 18 -3.06 -55.50 -5.46
N THR A 19 -3.21 -56.58 -4.68
CA THR A 19 -2.17 -57.01 -3.75
C THR A 19 -1.08 -57.78 -4.49
N VAL A 20 0.17 -57.36 -4.30
CA VAL A 20 1.35 -58.04 -4.83
C VAL A 20 2.27 -58.38 -3.66
N LEU A 21 2.65 -59.65 -3.59
CA LEU A 21 3.51 -60.18 -2.55
C LEU A 21 4.97 -60.18 -3.03
N PHE A 22 5.87 -59.65 -2.22
CA PHE A 22 7.30 -59.55 -2.52
C PHE A 22 8.12 -60.31 -1.48
N SER A 23 9.00 -61.19 -1.95
CA SER A 23 9.91 -61.97 -1.11
C SER A 23 11.35 -61.55 -1.36
N SER A 24 12.20 -61.59 -0.34
CA SER A 24 13.64 -61.35 -0.49
C SER A 24 14.41 -62.24 0.49
N PRO A 25 15.61 -62.74 0.12
CA PRO A 25 16.46 -63.48 1.06
C PRO A 25 16.92 -62.64 2.26
N HIS A 26 16.72 -61.31 2.22
CA HIS A 26 17.09 -60.40 3.31
C HIS A 26 15.98 -60.18 4.36
N PHE A 27 14.76 -60.67 4.14
CA PHE A 27 13.65 -60.57 5.09
C PHE A 27 13.06 -61.95 5.35
N ALA A 28 12.77 -62.26 6.63
CA ALA A 28 12.17 -63.54 6.99
C ALA A 28 10.71 -63.66 6.53
N ASP A 29 9.98 -62.54 6.51
CA ASP A 29 8.57 -62.48 6.13
C ASP A 29 8.37 -61.77 4.78
N PRO A 30 7.43 -62.24 3.94
CA PRO A 30 7.09 -61.57 2.69
C PRO A 30 6.37 -60.24 2.93
N VAL A 31 6.62 -59.25 2.04
CA VAL A 31 6.02 -57.92 2.11
C VAL A 31 4.87 -57.82 1.12
N VAL A 32 3.66 -57.52 1.60
CA VAL A 32 2.49 -57.27 0.76
C VAL A 32 2.38 -55.78 0.44
N ARG A 33 2.27 -55.44 -0.85
CA ARG A 33 1.97 -54.08 -1.32
C ARG A 33 0.65 -54.04 -2.07
N ILE A 34 -0.07 -52.94 -1.92
CA ILE A 34 -1.30 -52.64 -2.67
C ILE A 34 -0.92 -51.66 -3.78
N ILE A 35 -1.10 -52.08 -5.03
CA ILE A 35 -0.62 -51.38 -6.23
C ILE A 35 -1.79 -51.19 -7.20
N PRO A 36 -2.00 -50.00 -7.78
CA PRO A 36 -2.99 -49.83 -8.85
C PRO A 36 -2.72 -50.83 -9.99
N GLN A 37 -3.74 -51.54 -10.47
CA GLN A 37 -3.60 -52.61 -11.48
C GLN A 37 -2.72 -52.23 -12.69
N PRO A 38 -2.83 -51.03 -13.28
CA PRO A 38 -1.97 -50.64 -14.40
C PRO A 38 -0.47 -50.51 -14.07
N LEU A 39 -0.10 -50.45 -12.79
CA LEU A 39 1.28 -50.23 -12.33
C LEU A 39 1.94 -51.51 -11.78
N VAL A 40 1.24 -52.65 -11.76
CA VAL A 40 1.73 -53.89 -11.14
C VAL A 40 3.03 -54.37 -11.79
N GLU A 41 3.09 -54.43 -13.12
CA GLU A 41 4.29 -54.90 -13.84
C GLU A 41 5.49 -53.97 -13.61
N ALA A 42 5.29 -52.66 -13.71
CA ALA A 42 6.35 -51.67 -13.55
C ALA A 42 6.89 -51.61 -12.10
N GLU A 43 6.03 -51.71 -11.09
CA GLU A 43 6.49 -51.79 -9.69
C GLU A 43 7.17 -53.13 -9.38
N ALA A 44 6.72 -54.23 -9.98
CA ALA A 44 7.36 -55.53 -9.82
C ALA A 44 8.78 -55.54 -10.42
N GLU A 45 8.97 -54.96 -11.59
CA GLU A 45 10.28 -54.81 -12.22
C GLU A 45 11.23 -53.91 -11.41
N MET A 46 10.73 -52.76 -10.94
CA MET A 46 11.50 -51.84 -10.09
C MET A 46 11.98 -52.52 -8.79
N LEU A 47 11.09 -53.22 -8.08
CA LEU A 47 11.43 -53.92 -6.85
C LEU A 47 12.31 -55.15 -7.12
N GLY A 48 12.12 -55.83 -8.26
CA GLY A 48 13.02 -56.85 -8.81
C GLY A 48 14.46 -56.37 -8.86
N ALA A 49 14.67 -55.18 -9.42
CA ALA A 49 16.00 -54.57 -9.51
C ALA A 49 16.60 -54.17 -8.15
N LEU A 50 15.78 -54.09 -7.09
CA LEU A 50 16.21 -53.87 -5.71
C LEU A 50 16.37 -55.20 -4.91
N GLY A 51 16.27 -56.35 -5.56
CA GLY A 51 16.48 -57.67 -4.95
C GLY A 51 15.23 -58.27 -4.29
N LEU A 52 14.03 -57.83 -4.70
CA LEU A 52 12.74 -58.39 -4.27
C LEU A 52 12.09 -59.17 -5.41
N THR A 53 11.71 -60.43 -5.18
CA THR A 53 11.00 -61.25 -6.16
C THR A 53 9.49 -61.11 -5.94
N ALA A 54 8.76 -60.66 -6.95
CA ALA A 54 7.30 -60.63 -6.92
C ALA A 54 6.74 -62.04 -7.12
N ALA A 55 5.80 -62.46 -6.26
CA ALA A 55 4.90 -63.57 -6.52
C ALA A 55 3.68 -63.07 -7.33
N HIS A 56 2.93 -63.98 -7.95
CA HIS A 56 1.77 -63.62 -8.77
C HIS A 56 0.76 -62.74 -8.00
N PRO A 57 0.11 -61.74 -8.66
CA PRO A 57 -0.83 -60.84 -8.00
C PRO A 57 -2.00 -61.62 -7.40
N GLU A 58 -2.26 -61.47 -6.10
CA GLU A 58 -3.10 -62.44 -5.38
C GLU A 58 -4.59 -62.07 -5.36
N THR A 59 -5.01 -60.80 -5.28
CA THR A 59 -6.44 -60.43 -5.42
C THR A 59 -6.64 -58.91 -5.57
N ALA A 60 -7.74 -58.47 -6.19
CA ALA A 60 -8.18 -57.07 -6.10
C ALA A 60 -8.83 -56.79 -4.73
N VAL A 61 -8.36 -55.76 -4.02
CA VAL A 61 -8.78 -55.42 -2.64
C VAL A 61 -9.61 -54.15 -2.54
N GLY A 62 -9.92 -53.51 -3.68
CA GLY A 62 -10.70 -52.27 -3.77
C GLY A 62 -10.32 -51.47 -5.01
N PHE A 63 -10.70 -50.20 -5.03
CA PHE A 63 -10.38 -49.25 -6.10
C PHE A 63 -9.55 -48.09 -5.57
N THR A 64 -8.63 -47.58 -6.37
CA THR A 64 -7.78 -46.43 -6.00
C THR A 64 -7.55 -45.52 -7.19
N ALA A 65 -7.18 -44.26 -6.95
CA ALA A 65 -6.92 -43.30 -8.03
C ALA A 65 -5.65 -43.69 -8.79
N THR A 66 -5.68 -43.58 -10.12
CA THR A 66 -4.46 -43.57 -10.93
C THR A 66 -3.70 -42.28 -10.64
N THR A 67 -2.70 -42.35 -9.76
CA THR A 67 -1.67 -41.31 -9.72
C THR A 67 -0.97 -41.28 -11.07
N THR A 68 -0.53 -40.11 -11.52
CA THR A 68 0.38 -40.02 -12.67
C THR A 68 1.54 -40.96 -12.39
N THR A 69 1.83 -41.91 -13.29
CA THR A 69 2.93 -42.86 -13.11
C THR A 69 4.20 -42.08 -12.78
N GLY A 70 4.69 -42.24 -11.54
CA GLY A 70 5.85 -41.53 -11.05
C GLY A 70 7.14 -42.12 -11.61
N PHE A 71 8.24 -41.45 -11.31
CA PHE A 71 9.58 -41.98 -11.47
C PHE A 71 9.89 -43.02 -10.36
N PRO A 72 10.52 -44.17 -10.66
CA PRO A 72 11.10 -44.54 -11.95
C PRO A 72 10.14 -45.32 -12.87
N ALA A 73 8.96 -45.73 -12.43
CA ALA A 73 8.04 -46.58 -13.20
C ALA A 73 7.70 -46.01 -14.59
N TRP A 74 7.52 -44.69 -14.70
CA TRP A 74 7.30 -44.01 -15.99
C TRP A 74 8.52 -44.10 -16.92
N ALA A 75 9.72 -43.92 -16.38
CA ALA A 75 10.96 -43.99 -17.13
C ALA A 75 11.21 -45.39 -17.70
N ILE A 76 10.90 -46.44 -16.91
CA ILE A 76 11.01 -47.83 -17.33
C ILE A 76 10.03 -48.14 -18.48
N HIS A 77 8.81 -47.59 -18.41
CA HIS A 77 7.79 -47.83 -19.44
C HIS A 77 8.06 -47.10 -20.77
N ILE A 78 8.53 -45.84 -20.71
CA ILE A 78 8.75 -45.01 -21.90
C ILE A 78 10.07 -45.32 -22.60
N ASP A 79 11.12 -45.68 -21.86
CA ASP A 79 12.40 -46.09 -22.44
C ASP A 79 13.02 -47.27 -21.69
N PRO A 80 12.56 -48.51 -21.98
CA PRO A 80 13.10 -49.73 -21.38
C PRO A 80 14.61 -49.91 -21.58
N ARG A 81 15.19 -49.34 -22.66
CA ARG A 81 16.63 -49.48 -22.95
C ARG A 81 17.47 -48.70 -21.95
N ASN A 82 16.97 -47.55 -21.51
CA ASN A 82 17.62 -46.70 -20.52
C ASN A 82 17.11 -46.92 -19.08
N ALA A 83 16.17 -47.84 -18.86
CA ALA A 83 15.55 -48.15 -17.56
C ALA A 83 16.56 -48.37 -16.41
N HIS A 84 17.74 -48.94 -16.72
CA HIS A 84 18.81 -49.15 -15.74
C HIS A 84 19.31 -47.85 -15.08
N HIS A 85 19.31 -46.70 -15.78
CA HIS A 85 19.60 -45.40 -15.19
C HIS A 85 18.53 -44.95 -14.20
N ALA A 86 17.26 -45.24 -14.47
CA ALA A 86 16.15 -44.93 -13.57
C ALA A 86 16.18 -45.79 -12.30
N VAL A 87 16.53 -47.07 -12.45
CA VAL A 87 16.77 -48.00 -11.35
C VAL A 87 17.95 -47.55 -10.48
N ALA A 88 19.07 -47.13 -11.08
CA ALA A 88 20.28 -46.73 -10.36
C ALA A 88 20.04 -45.61 -9.33
N VAL A 89 19.09 -44.72 -9.61
CA VAL A 89 18.75 -43.60 -8.71
C VAL A 89 17.54 -43.87 -7.81
N ALA A 90 16.88 -45.03 -7.93
CA ALA A 90 15.67 -45.38 -7.17
C ALA A 90 15.88 -45.33 -5.65
N HIS A 91 17.04 -45.80 -5.17
CA HIS A 91 17.38 -45.73 -3.75
C HIS A 91 17.53 -44.27 -3.26
N HIS A 92 18.04 -43.36 -4.11
CA HIS A 92 18.13 -41.93 -3.78
C HIS A 92 16.73 -41.33 -3.64
N LEU A 93 15.78 -41.69 -4.50
CA LEU A 93 14.39 -41.26 -4.43
C LEU A 93 13.71 -41.71 -3.12
N LEU A 94 13.90 -42.98 -2.72
CA LEU A 94 13.37 -43.53 -1.46
C LEU A 94 13.98 -42.88 -0.21
N TRP A 95 15.25 -42.49 -0.29
CA TRP A 95 15.91 -41.71 0.74
C TRP A 95 15.33 -40.29 0.80
N LEU A 96 15.21 -39.62 -0.35
CA LEU A 96 14.66 -38.26 -0.45
C LEU A 96 13.25 -38.19 0.12
N ARG A 97 12.38 -39.15 -0.21
CA ARG A 97 11.03 -39.24 0.32
C ARG A 97 10.97 -39.23 1.86
N ARG A 98 11.93 -39.86 2.54
CA ARG A 98 12.01 -39.90 4.00
C ARG A 98 12.54 -38.60 4.62
N GLN A 99 13.30 -37.81 3.87
CA GLN A 99 14.05 -36.65 4.36
C GLN A 99 13.50 -35.31 3.84
N ALA A 100 12.62 -35.34 2.84
CA ALA A 100 12.12 -34.18 2.11
C ALA A 100 11.24 -33.16 2.88
N PRO A 101 10.70 -33.40 4.09
CA PRO A 101 10.01 -32.33 4.81
C PRO A 101 10.88 -31.08 5.06
N GLN A 102 12.21 -31.21 5.04
CA GLN A 102 13.15 -30.09 5.21
C GLN A 102 14.18 -30.06 4.07
N LEU A 103 14.24 -28.94 3.33
CA LEU A 103 15.26 -28.70 2.29
C LEU A 103 16.59 -28.32 2.95
N THR A 104 17.28 -29.29 3.55
CA THR A 104 18.62 -29.11 4.12
C THR A 104 19.69 -29.06 3.03
N ALA A 105 20.88 -28.55 3.36
CA ALA A 105 22.03 -28.56 2.45
C ALA A 105 22.32 -29.98 1.92
N ARG A 106 22.30 -30.98 2.81
CA ARG A 106 22.51 -32.40 2.45
C ARG A 106 21.48 -32.93 1.44
N VAL A 107 20.20 -32.59 1.62
CA VAL A 107 19.13 -32.97 0.68
C VAL A 107 19.36 -32.29 -0.68
N LYS A 108 19.72 -31.00 -0.68
CA LYS A 108 19.97 -30.23 -1.89
C LYS A 108 21.16 -30.77 -2.69
N THR A 109 22.28 -31.06 -2.03
CA THR A 109 23.47 -31.64 -2.68
C THR A 109 23.11 -32.97 -3.33
N ARG A 110 22.44 -33.86 -2.60
CA ARG A 110 22.08 -35.18 -3.12
C ARG A 110 21.09 -35.14 -4.29
N ILE A 111 20.17 -34.17 -4.31
CA ILE A 111 19.31 -33.91 -5.48
C ILE A 111 20.18 -33.42 -6.65
N GLY A 112 21.14 -32.53 -6.40
CA GLY A 112 22.08 -32.03 -7.40
C GLY A 112 22.92 -33.14 -8.05
N ASP A 113 23.38 -34.10 -7.27
CA ASP A 113 24.16 -35.24 -7.76
C ASP A 113 23.32 -36.12 -8.69
N VAL A 114 22.08 -36.42 -8.31
CA VAL A 114 21.16 -37.23 -9.14
C VAL A 114 20.80 -36.47 -10.43
N ILE A 115 20.57 -35.16 -10.34
CA ILE A 115 20.33 -34.33 -11.53
C ILE A 115 21.53 -34.42 -12.47
N SER A 116 22.75 -34.23 -11.97
CA SER A 116 23.95 -34.25 -12.80
C SER A 116 24.17 -35.61 -13.48
N TYR A 117 23.91 -36.71 -12.76
CA TYR A 117 23.98 -38.06 -13.30
C TYR A 117 22.95 -38.34 -14.40
N LEU A 118 21.68 -37.97 -14.17
CA LEU A 118 20.63 -38.16 -15.17
C LEU A 118 20.80 -37.21 -16.36
N ASP A 119 21.32 -35.99 -16.14
CA ASP A 119 21.62 -35.03 -17.21
C ASP A 119 22.69 -35.55 -18.17
N SER A 120 23.72 -36.24 -17.67
CA SER A 120 24.75 -36.82 -18.54
C SER A 120 24.32 -38.12 -19.22
N SER A 121 23.34 -38.84 -18.67
CA SER A 121 23.04 -40.23 -19.07
C SER A 121 21.69 -40.39 -19.76
N ALA A 122 20.63 -39.84 -19.18
CA ALA A 122 19.26 -39.93 -19.69
C ALA A 122 18.47 -38.64 -19.34
N PRO A 123 18.73 -37.51 -20.02
CA PRO A 123 18.12 -36.21 -19.70
C PRO A 123 16.59 -36.22 -19.72
N HIS A 124 15.99 -37.05 -20.58
CA HIS A 124 14.55 -37.17 -20.71
C HIS A 124 13.85 -37.74 -19.46
N PHE A 125 14.60 -38.32 -18.51
CA PHE A 125 14.07 -38.76 -17.21
C PHE A 125 14.03 -37.65 -16.14
N LEU A 126 14.79 -36.56 -16.32
CA LEU A 126 14.89 -35.48 -15.34
C LEU A 126 13.54 -34.81 -15.01
N PRO A 127 12.64 -34.53 -15.98
CA PRO A 127 11.36 -33.92 -15.64
C PRO A 127 10.53 -34.80 -14.70
N SER A 128 10.42 -36.10 -15.00
CA SER A 128 9.68 -37.04 -14.15
C SER A 128 10.31 -37.20 -12.76
N PHE A 129 11.64 -37.23 -12.67
CA PHE A 129 12.34 -37.27 -11.38
C PHE A 129 12.08 -36.02 -10.53
N LEU A 130 12.18 -34.83 -11.13
CA LEU A 130 11.98 -33.55 -10.44
C LEU A 130 10.53 -33.33 -10.01
N GLU A 131 9.57 -33.82 -10.78
CA GLU A 131 8.16 -33.85 -10.38
C GLU A 131 7.97 -34.68 -9.10
N ASP A 132 8.57 -35.86 -8.97
CA ASP A 132 8.46 -36.63 -7.71
C ASP A 132 9.16 -35.97 -6.53
N VAL A 133 10.33 -35.36 -6.76
CA VAL A 133 10.98 -34.53 -5.74
C VAL A 133 10.04 -33.42 -5.29
N ALA A 134 9.37 -32.76 -6.22
CA ALA A 134 8.41 -31.72 -5.91
C ALA A 134 7.18 -32.27 -5.15
N ARG A 135 6.65 -33.45 -5.51
CA ARG A 135 5.58 -34.15 -4.75
C ARG A 135 6.00 -34.43 -3.30
N PHE A 136 7.25 -34.81 -3.06
CA PHE A 136 7.73 -35.01 -1.68
C PHE A 136 7.75 -33.72 -0.86
N PHE A 137 8.11 -32.59 -1.47
CA PHE A 137 8.03 -31.29 -0.80
C PHE A 137 6.59 -30.82 -0.59
N VAL A 138 5.67 -31.12 -1.51
CA VAL A 138 4.23 -30.91 -1.29
C VAL A 138 3.74 -31.70 -0.07
N ALA A 139 4.05 -33.00 0.00
CA ALA A 139 3.68 -33.85 1.14
C ALA A 139 4.32 -33.38 2.46
N GLY A 140 5.49 -32.72 2.38
CA GLY A 140 6.16 -32.08 3.52
C GLY A 140 5.68 -30.67 3.87
N GLY A 141 4.68 -30.13 3.16
CA GLY A 141 4.15 -28.76 3.38
C GLY A 141 5.05 -27.63 2.88
N ASN A 142 6.07 -27.92 2.07
CA ASN A 142 7.03 -26.93 1.55
C ASN A 142 6.69 -26.53 0.10
N ALA A 143 5.62 -25.73 -0.06
CA ALA A 143 5.14 -25.25 -1.34
C ALA A 143 6.20 -24.49 -2.16
N LYS A 144 7.10 -23.73 -1.51
CA LYS A 144 8.16 -22.96 -2.17
C LYS A 144 9.19 -23.88 -2.84
N ALA A 145 9.65 -24.90 -2.13
CA ALA A 145 10.60 -25.87 -2.70
C ALA A 145 9.93 -26.68 -3.81
N ALA A 146 8.69 -27.13 -3.61
CA ALA A 146 7.91 -27.83 -4.63
C ALA A 146 7.79 -27.00 -5.93
N ALA A 147 7.41 -25.72 -5.82
CA ALA A 147 7.31 -24.81 -6.98
C ALA A 147 8.65 -24.62 -7.70
N SER A 148 9.75 -24.54 -6.95
CA SER A 148 11.10 -24.43 -7.51
C SER A 148 11.50 -25.66 -8.32
N PHE A 149 11.27 -26.87 -7.80
CA PHE A 149 11.61 -28.11 -8.50
C PHE A 149 10.68 -28.39 -9.68
N PHE A 150 9.39 -28.07 -9.54
CA PHE A 150 8.44 -28.15 -10.65
C PHE A 150 8.82 -27.20 -11.80
N THR A 151 9.18 -25.95 -11.47
CA THR A 151 9.68 -24.99 -12.46
C THR A 151 10.96 -25.50 -13.13
N LYS A 152 11.89 -26.09 -12.35
CA LYS A 152 13.13 -26.67 -12.89
C LYS A 152 12.84 -27.82 -13.87
N ALA A 153 11.84 -28.67 -13.60
CA ALA A 153 11.42 -29.73 -14.50
C ALA A 153 11.01 -29.17 -15.87
N ARG A 154 10.15 -28.13 -15.88
CA ARG A 154 9.70 -27.46 -17.12
C ARG A 154 10.83 -26.73 -17.85
N THR A 155 11.80 -26.16 -17.12
CA THR A 155 12.98 -25.53 -17.72
C THR A 155 13.84 -26.56 -18.47
N ILE A 156 14.05 -27.74 -17.88
CA ILE A 156 14.86 -28.81 -18.49
C ILE A 156 14.21 -29.33 -19.78
N GLU A 157 12.88 -29.50 -19.81
CA GLU A 157 12.17 -29.85 -21.05
C GLU A 157 12.51 -28.91 -22.20
N ARG A 158 12.60 -27.61 -21.92
CA ARG A 158 12.95 -26.59 -22.91
C ARG A 158 14.44 -26.60 -23.26
N THR A 159 15.31 -26.67 -22.26
CA THR A 159 16.77 -26.68 -22.45
C THR A 159 17.21 -27.84 -23.33
N HIS A 160 16.63 -29.02 -23.14
CA HIS A 160 16.97 -30.23 -23.91
C HIS A 160 16.01 -30.50 -25.08
N SER A 161 15.02 -29.63 -25.31
CA SER A 161 13.99 -29.81 -26.35
C SER A 161 13.36 -31.21 -26.33
N LEU A 162 12.97 -31.67 -25.15
CA LEU A 162 12.44 -33.02 -24.94
C LEU A 162 11.04 -33.19 -25.55
N ASP A 163 10.75 -34.38 -26.05
CA ASP A 163 9.40 -34.74 -26.51
C ASP A 163 8.44 -34.80 -25.31
N ILE A 164 7.45 -33.91 -25.31
CA ILE A 164 6.45 -33.81 -24.24
C ILE A 164 5.25 -34.69 -24.62
N HIS A 165 4.98 -35.73 -23.83
CA HIS A 165 3.73 -36.49 -23.94
C HIS A 165 2.55 -35.61 -23.48
N PRO A 166 1.66 -35.16 -24.39
CA PRO A 166 0.69 -34.10 -24.07
C PRO A 166 -0.29 -34.49 -22.96
N GLU A 167 -0.77 -35.73 -22.95
CA GLU A 167 -1.73 -36.23 -21.95
C GLU A 167 -1.13 -36.26 -20.54
N ARG A 168 0.09 -36.79 -20.39
CA ARG A 168 0.79 -36.80 -19.10
C ARG A 168 1.12 -35.38 -18.63
N HIS A 169 1.60 -34.53 -19.54
CA HIS A 169 1.96 -33.15 -19.21
C HIS A 169 0.77 -32.38 -18.63
N GLU A 170 -0.41 -32.50 -19.25
CA GLU A 170 -1.63 -31.89 -18.73
C GLU A 170 -2.09 -32.49 -17.41
N GLN A 171 -1.96 -33.81 -17.25
CA GLN A 171 -2.29 -34.49 -15.99
C GLN A 171 -1.41 -33.98 -14.83
N VAL A 172 -0.10 -33.86 -15.06
CA VAL A 172 0.85 -33.31 -14.07
C VAL A 172 0.53 -31.85 -13.77
N LEU A 173 0.25 -31.02 -14.76
CA LEU A 173 -0.10 -29.62 -14.51
C LEU A 173 -1.39 -29.50 -13.69
N ARG A 174 -2.41 -30.31 -13.97
CA ARG A 174 -3.64 -30.32 -13.14
C ARG A 174 -3.34 -30.75 -11.71
N GLU A 175 -2.49 -31.75 -11.52
CA GLU A 175 -2.02 -32.21 -10.20
C GLU A 175 -1.31 -31.07 -9.45
N PHE A 176 -0.31 -30.43 -10.06
CA PHE A 176 0.47 -29.36 -9.41
C PHE A 176 -0.31 -28.05 -9.24
N ALA A 177 -1.34 -27.81 -10.07
CA ALA A 177 -2.29 -26.72 -9.86
C ALA A 177 -3.12 -26.96 -8.60
N HIS A 178 -3.54 -28.20 -8.34
CA HIS A 178 -4.27 -28.57 -7.12
C HIS A 178 -3.46 -28.32 -5.85
N TYR A 179 -2.13 -28.43 -5.95
CA TYR A 179 -1.22 -28.08 -4.86
C TYR A 179 -0.91 -26.58 -4.74
N GLY A 180 -1.29 -25.75 -5.73
CA GLY A 180 -1.00 -24.31 -5.72
C GLY A 180 0.48 -23.96 -5.92
N VAL A 181 1.26 -24.82 -6.57
CA VAL A 181 2.74 -24.66 -6.66
C VAL A 181 3.25 -24.39 -8.08
N ILE A 182 2.37 -24.20 -9.06
CA ILE A 182 2.79 -23.78 -10.40
C ILE A 182 3.23 -22.31 -10.32
N SER A 183 4.44 -22.01 -10.81
CA SER A 183 4.85 -20.61 -10.90
C SER A 183 4.10 -19.89 -12.01
N HIS A 184 3.85 -18.60 -11.83
CA HIS A 184 3.10 -17.79 -12.82
C HIS A 184 3.71 -17.83 -14.22
N ASP A 185 5.03 -17.86 -14.34
CA ASP A 185 5.69 -17.87 -15.65
C ASP A 185 5.38 -19.18 -16.39
N ILE A 186 5.49 -20.31 -15.69
CA ILE A 186 5.09 -21.62 -16.22
C ILE A 186 3.60 -21.66 -16.56
N LEU A 187 2.75 -21.08 -15.71
CA LEU A 187 1.30 -21.01 -15.94
C LEU A 187 0.98 -20.23 -17.22
N ILE A 188 1.59 -19.07 -17.43
CA ILE A 188 1.37 -18.26 -18.64
C ILE A 188 1.89 -18.96 -19.88
N ASP A 189 3.09 -19.55 -19.81
CA ASP A 189 3.65 -20.32 -20.92
C ASP A 189 2.75 -21.50 -21.29
N GLU A 190 2.23 -22.20 -20.28
CA GLU A 190 1.32 -23.32 -20.49
C GLU A 190 0.01 -22.88 -21.16
N ILE A 191 -0.58 -21.77 -20.72
CA ILE A 191 -1.81 -21.22 -21.31
C ILE A 191 -1.59 -20.88 -22.80
N LYS A 192 -0.43 -20.31 -23.15
CA LYS A 192 -0.06 -20.04 -24.54
C LYS A 192 0.14 -21.33 -25.34
N ASN A 193 0.84 -22.31 -24.76
CA ASN A 193 1.09 -23.60 -25.42
C ASN A 193 -0.18 -24.43 -25.59
N ALA A 194 -1.15 -24.31 -24.68
CA ALA A 194 -2.45 -24.96 -24.81
C ALA A 194 -3.23 -24.43 -26.03
N ALA A 195 -3.07 -23.15 -26.37
CA ALA A 195 -3.68 -22.55 -27.56
C ALA A 195 -3.15 -23.15 -28.88
N HIS A 196 -1.92 -23.68 -28.87
CA HIS A 196 -1.32 -24.35 -30.03
C HIS A 196 -1.70 -25.83 -30.14
N ARG A 197 -1.98 -26.48 -29.01
CA ARG A 197 -2.32 -27.92 -28.96
C ARG A 197 -3.81 -28.20 -29.15
N HIS A 198 -4.66 -27.27 -28.76
CA HIS A 198 -6.11 -27.47 -28.72
C HIS A 198 -6.86 -26.40 -29.52
N PRO A 199 -8.06 -26.72 -30.05
CA PRO A 199 -9.01 -25.72 -30.51
C PRO A 199 -9.27 -24.67 -29.42
N ALA A 200 -9.50 -23.42 -29.83
CA ALA A 200 -9.57 -22.28 -28.90
C ALA A 200 -10.59 -22.45 -27.76
N SER A 201 -11.72 -23.11 -27.98
CA SER A 201 -12.72 -23.41 -26.95
C SER A 201 -12.22 -24.40 -25.89
N ILE A 202 -11.49 -25.44 -26.31
CA ILE A 202 -10.87 -26.43 -25.42
C ILE A 202 -9.71 -25.77 -24.66
N ALA A 203 -8.88 -24.98 -25.33
CA ALA A 203 -7.78 -24.24 -24.71
C ALA A 203 -8.27 -23.25 -23.64
N TYR A 204 -9.35 -22.50 -23.91
CA TYR A 204 -9.98 -21.61 -22.94
C TYR A 204 -10.48 -22.37 -21.70
N ASN A 205 -11.23 -23.46 -21.89
CA ASN A 205 -11.75 -24.26 -20.78
C ASN A 205 -10.61 -24.89 -19.95
N TYR A 206 -9.55 -25.37 -20.61
CA TYR A 206 -8.36 -25.89 -19.96
C TYR A 206 -7.67 -24.82 -19.10
N ALA A 207 -7.41 -23.64 -19.68
CA ALA A 207 -6.76 -22.53 -18.98
C ALA A 207 -7.59 -22.02 -17.80
N LEU A 208 -8.91 -21.90 -17.97
CA LEU A 208 -9.82 -21.47 -16.90
C LEU A 208 -9.83 -22.47 -15.76
N ALA A 209 -9.89 -23.77 -16.05
CA ALA A 209 -9.81 -24.83 -15.05
C ALA A 209 -8.48 -24.76 -14.29
N LEU A 210 -7.35 -24.63 -14.99
CA LEU A 210 -6.01 -24.61 -14.39
C LEU A 210 -5.82 -23.41 -13.44
N ILE A 211 -6.24 -22.21 -13.87
CA ILE A 211 -6.19 -21.00 -13.02
C ILE A 211 -7.13 -21.14 -11.83
N SER A 212 -8.35 -21.63 -12.04
CA SER A 212 -9.34 -21.77 -10.97
C SER A 212 -8.87 -22.77 -9.90
N THR A 213 -8.30 -23.91 -10.31
CA THR A 213 -7.74 -24.91 -9.38
C THR A 213 -6.57 -24.33 -8.56
N GLN A 214 -5.71 -23.53 -9.17
CA GLN A 214 -4.59 -22.90 -8.45
C GLN A 214 -5.05 -21.82 -7.47
N ALA A 215 -6.07 -21.05 -7.87
CA ALA A 215 -6.70 -20.07 -7.00
C ALA A 215 -7.44 -20.73 -5.83
N GLN A 216 -8.07 -21.90 -6.05
CA GLN A 216 -8.68 -22.71 -4.98
C GLN A 216 -7.64 -23.19 -3.96
N ALA A 217 -6.40 -23.43 -4.39
CA ALA A 217 -5.29 -23.75 -3.48
C ALA A 217 -4.69 -22.53 -2.75
N GLY A 218 -5.33 -21.35 -2.82
CA GLY A 218 -4.90 -20.12 -2.16
C GLY A 218 -3.90 -19.26 -2.93
N THR A 219 -3.61 -19.59 -4.20
CA THR A 219 -2.64 -18.82 -4.99
C THR A 219 -3.27 -17.55 -5.57
N ALA A 220 -2.65 -16.40 -5.34
CA ALA A 220 -3.12 -15.11 -5.88
C ALA A 220 -3.12 -15.07 -7.42
N ILE A 221 -4.20 -14.56 -7.99
CA ILE A 221 -4.41 -14.43 -9.43
C ILE A 221 -3.76 -13.14 -9.92
N ARG A 222 -2.95 -13.21 -10.97
CA ARG A 222 -2.32 -12.03 -11.58
C ARG A 222 -3.14 -11.51 -12.75
N GLN A 223 -3.08 -10.20 -12.98
CA GLN A 223 -3.81 -9.53 -14.06
C GLN A 223 -3.48 -10.10 -15.44
N GLN A 224 -2.24 -10.55 -15.66
CA GLN A 224 -1.83 -11.15 -16.94
C GLN A 224 -2.58 -12.45 -17.24
N SER A 225 -2.88 -13.27 -16.22
CA SER A 225 -3.62 -14.53 -16.38
C SER A 225 -5.05 -14.27 -16.87
N LEU A 226 -5.70 -13.24 -16.32
CA LEU A 226 -7.02 -12.80 -16.81
C LEU A 226 -6.98 -12.30 -18.24
N ARG A 227 -5.94 -11.54 -18.62
CA ARG A 227 -5.77 -11.09 -20.01
C ARG A 227 -5.61 -12.25 -20.98
N GLN A 228 -4.83 -13.28 -20.63
CA GLN A 228 -4.69 -14.46 -21.48
C GLN A 228 -5.99 -15.25 -21.61
N LEU A 229 -6.76 -15.40 -20.53
CA LEU A 229 -8.10 -16.00 -20.60
C LEU A 229 -9.05 -15.24 -21.53
N GLN A 230 -9.02 -13.91 -21.48
CA GLN A 230 -9.83 -13.08 -22.38
C GLN A 230 -9.44 -13.25 -23.85
N LEU A 231 -8.14 -13.32 -24.16
CA LEU A 231 -7.65 -13.58 -25.51
C LEU A 231 -8.08 -14.97 -26.03
N LEU A 232 -8.02 -16.00 -25.17
CA LEU A 232 -8.50 -17.34 -25.52
C LEU A 232 -10.01 -17.38 -25.72
N ALA A 233 -10.77 -16.65 -24.90
CA ALA A 233 -12.22 -16.55 -25.05
C ALA A 233 -12.60 -15.86 -26.37
N GLU A 234 -11.89 -14.79 -26.73
CA GLU A 234 -12.06 -14.09 -28.01
C GLU A 234 -11.75 -15.03 -29.19
N ALA A 235 -10.63 -15.75 -29.14
CA ALA A 235 -10.28 -16.75 -30.15
C ALA A 235 -11.30 -17.90 -30.24
N ALA A 236 -11.99 -18.22 -29.15
CA ALA A 236 -13.06 -19.21 -29.10
C ALA A 236 -14.42 -18.65 -29.60
N GLY A 237 -14.49 -17.38 -30.02
CA GLY A 237 -15.72 -16.73 -30.46
C GLY A 237 -16.70 -16.40 -29.34
N LEU A 238 -16.25 -16.38 -28.08
CA LEU A 238 -17.10 -16.03 -26.94
C LEU A 238 -17.25 -14.51 -26.84
N PRO A 239 -18.49 -13.98 -26.73
CA PRO A 239 -18.71 -12.57 -26.46
C PRO A 239 -18.03 -12.16 -25.15
N LYS A 240 -17.36 -11.01 -25.15
CA LYS A 240 -16.61 -10.49 -23.99
C LYS A 240 -17.41 -10.50 -22.68
N ALA A 241 -18.70 -10.14 -22.74
CA ALA A 241 -19.58 -10.15 -21.57
C ALA A 241 -19.82 -11.59 -21.03
N LYS A 242 -19.97 -12.57 -21.92
CA LYS A 242 -20.13 -13.98 -21.55
C LYS A 242 -18.84 -14.52 -20.91
N ALA A 243 -17.69 -14.24 -21.52
CA ALA A 243 -16.39 -14.64 -20.99
C ALA A 243 -16.11 -14.04 -19.60
N ASN A 244 -16.37 -12.74 -19.42
CA ASN A 244 -16.18 -12.09 -18.12
C ASN A 244 -17.06 -12.70 -17.01
N ARG A 245 -18.30 -13.08 -17.34
CA ARG A 245 -19.20 -13.77 -16.40
C ARG A 245 -18.69 -15.15 -16.04
N GLU A 246 -18.31 -15.96 -17.03
CA GLU A 246 -17.78 -17.32 -16.79
C GLU A 246 -16.50 -17.30 -15.94
N ILE A 247 -15.60 -16.37 -16.22
CA ILE A 247 -14.38 -16.15 -15.44
C ILE A 247 -14.74 -15.75 -14.01
N ALA A 248 -15.63 -14.78 -13.83
CA ALA A 248 -16.04 -14.33 -12.51
C ALA A 248 -16.69 -15.45 -11.68
N LEU A 249 -17.62 -16.21 -12.28
CA LEU A 249 -18.30 -17.33 -11.63
C LEU A 249 -17.36 -18.48 -11.26
N SER A 250 -16.22 -18.61 -11.93
CA SER A 250 -15.22 -19.64 -11.65
C SER A 250 -14.23 -19.22 -10.58
N LEU A 251 -13.96 -17.92 -10.45
CA LEU A 251 -12.95 -17.37 -9.53
C LEU A 251 -13.53 -16.76 -8.25
N ALA A 252 -14.79 -16.35 -8.23
CA ALA A 252 -15.42 -15.68 -7.08
C ALA A 252 -15.38 -16.50 -5.78
N ALA A 253 -15.39 -17.82 -5.90
CA ALA A 253 -15.41 -18.79 -4.80
C ALA A 253 -14.01 -19.32 -4.43
N THR A 254 -12.93 -18.60 -4.77
CA THR A 254 -11.56 -19.10 -4.61
C THR A 254 -10.76 -18.30 -3.57
N ASP A 255 -10.04 -19.02 -2.70
CA ASP A 255 -9.23 -18.43 -1.62
C ASP A 255 -8.10 -17.51 -2.14
N GLY A 256 -7.59 -17.80 -3.34
CA GLY A 256 -6.57 -17.00 -4.01
C GLY A 256 -7.06 -15.61 -4.43
N LEU A 257 -8.36 -15.45 -4.70
CA LEU A 257 -8.92 -14.16 -5.12
C LEU A 257 -8.82 -13.11 -4.02
N ALA A 258 -9.02 -13.50 -2.76
CA ALA A 258 -8.87 -12.67 -1.58
C ALA A 258 -7.50 -11.97 -1.49
N HIS A 259 -6.45 -12.62 -1.99
CA HIS A 259 -5.07 -12.14 -1.94
C HIS A 259 -4.61 -11.55 -3.29
N SER A 260 -5.52 -11.36 -4.23
CA SER A 260 -5.21 -10.87 -5.58
C SER A 260 -5.21 -9.33 -5.65
N PRO A 261 -4.48 -8.72 -6.60
CA PRO A 261 -4.42 -7.26 -6.74
C PRO A 261 -5.78 -6.62 -7.07
N ASP A 262 -6.01 -5.37 -6.64
CA ASP A 262 -7.28 -4.63 -6.83
C ASP A 262 -7.84 -4.60 -8.26
N PRO A 263 -7.03 -4.53 -9.33
CA PRO A 263 -7.58 -4.60 -10.69
C PRO A 263 -8.21 -5.95 -11.02
N VAL A 264 -7.68 -7.04 -10.46
CA VAL A 264 -8.19 -8.41 -10.65
C VAL A 264 -9.51 -8.60 -9.91
N THR A 265 -9.54 -8.20 -8.65
CA THR A 265 -10.75 -8.31 -7.82
C THR A 265 -11.90 -7.47 -8.36
N ARG A 266 -11.64 -6.23 -8.78
CA ARG A 266 -12.66 -5.37 -9.43
C ARG A 266 -13.21 -5.97 -10.71
N GLN A 267 -12.37 -6.60 -11.52
CA GLN A 267 -12.80 -7.24 -12.76
C GLN A 267 -13.71 -8.45 -12.47
N VAL A 268 -13.36 -9.27 -11.47
CA VAL A 268 -14.20 -10.40 -11.04
C VAL A 268 -15.50 -9.93 -10.43
N ALA A 269 -15.47 -8.92 -9.55
CA ALA A 269 -16.66 -8.30 -8.96
C ALA A 269 -17.62 -7.82 -10.05
N ARG A 270 -17.14 -7.07 -11.04
CA ARG A 270 -17.96 -6.62 -12.17
C ARG A 270 -18.60 -7.78 -12.94
N GLY A 271 -17.84 -8.82 -13.27
CA GLY A 271 -18.36 -9.98 -13.98
C GLY A 271 -19.44 -10.74 -13.18
N LEU A 272 -19.30 -10.76 -11.85
CA LEU A 272 -20.28 -11.34 -10.92
C LEU A 272 -21.54 -10.47 -10.83
N ILE A 273 -21.38 -9.15 -10.76
CA ILE A 273 -22.48 -8.18 -10.77
C ILE A 273 -23.24 -8.22 -12.10
N GLU A 274 -22.60 -8.54 -13.22
CA GLU A 274 -23.25 -8.64 -14.53
C GLU A 274 -23.86 -10.03 -14.80
N ALA A 275 -23.68 -11.02 -13.91
CA ALA A 275 -24.17 -12.39 -14.10
C ALA A 275 -25.69 -12.48 -13.83
N PRO A 276 -26.47 -13.14 -14.70
CA PRO A 276 -27.94 -13.23 -14.53
C PRO A 276 -28.34 -14.13 -13.34
N THR A 277 -27.58 -15.18 -13.10
CA THR A 277 -27.84 -16.18 -12.05
C THR A 277 -26.53 -16.53 -11.33
N ILE A 278 -26.60 -16.70 -10.02
CA ILE A 278 -25.44 -17.08 -9.20
C ILE A 278 -25.53 -18.56 -8.83
N PRO A 279 -24.54 -19.40 -9.20
CA PRO A 279 -24.52 -20.82 -8.83
C PRO A 279 -24.39 -21.03 -7.32
N HIS A 280 -25.02 -22.09 -6.81
CA HIS A 280 -24.99 -22.51 -5.40
C HIS A 280 -23.60 -22.46 -4.76
N ARG A 281 -22.58 -23.00 -5.44
CA ARG A 281 -21.20 -23.03 -4.96
C ARG A 281 -20.62 -21.67 -4.58
N VAL A 282 -21.06 -20.60 -5.24
CA VAL A 282 -20.58 -19.23 -5.00
C VAL A 282 -21.39 -18.60 -3.86
N SER A 283 -22.70 -18.82 -3.88
CA SER A 283 -23.60 -18.28 -2.85
C SER A 283 -23.39 -18.93 -1.47
N ASP A 284 -23.06 -20.23 -1.40
CA ASP A 284 -22.83 -20.94 -0.12
C ASP A 284 -21.70 -20.30 0.67
N ILE A 285 -20.60 -19.96 -0.01
CA ILE A 285 -19.46 -19.27 0.58
C ILE A 285 -19.87 -17.87 1.02
N PHE A 286 -20.64 -17.16 0.19
CA PHE A 286 -21.05 -15.79 0.46
C PHE A 286 -22.02 -15.69 1.65
N VAL A 287 -22.72 -16.76 2.00
CA VAL A 287 -23.60 -16.78 3.18
C VAL A 287 -22.82 -17.09 4.47
N GLN A 288 -21.63 -17.67 4.36
CA GLN A 288 -20.72 -17.94 5.48
C GLN A 288 -19.76 -16.78 5.75
N GLU A 289 -19.36 -16.05 4.70
CA GLU A 289 -18.43 -14.93 4.80
C GLU A 289 -18.75 -13.83 3.77
N ILE A 290 -18.49 -12.57 4.14
CA ILE A 290 -18.59 -11.43 3.24
C ILE A 290 -17.20 -11.17 2.64
N PRO A 291 -16.99 -11.37 1.32
CA PRO A 291 -15.68 -11.21 0.72
C PRO A 291 -15.22 -9.76 0.81
N HIS A 292 -13.98 -9.51 1.28
CA HIS A 292 -13.52 -8.13 1.48
C HIS A 292 -13.34 -7.35 0.19
N TRP A 293 -13.15 -8.06 -0.92
CA TRP A 293 -12.93 -7.51 -2.25
C TRP A 293 -14.22 -7.13 -2.99
N LEU A 294 -15.39 -7.44 -2.42
CA LEU A 294 -16.70 -7.08 -2.95
C LEU A 294 -17.35 -6.03 -2.03
N GLU A 295 -17.83 -4.94 -2.61
CA GLU A 295 -18.56 -3.92 -1.87
C GLU A 295 -19.88 -4.48 -1.33
N PHE A 296 -20.28 -4.06 -0.13
CA PHE A 296 -21.44 -4.66 0.56
C PHE A 296 -22.77 -4.54 -0.22
N PRO A 297 -23.10 -3.39 -0.86
CA PRO A 297 -24.30 -3.30 -1.70
C PRO A 297 -24.29 -4.26 -2.90
N ASP A 298 -23.12 -4.44 -3.52
CA ASP A 298 -22.95 -5.35 -4.64
C ASP A 298 -23.05 -6.82 -4.20
N TYR A 299 -22.50 -7.14 -3.02
CA TYR A 299 -22.65 -8.44 -2.37
C TYR A 299 -24.12 -8.82 -2.17
N VAL A 300 -24.95 -7.92 -1.61
CA VAL A 300 -26.39 -8.18 -1.44
C VAL A 300 -27.08 -8.35 -2.80
N SER A 301 -26.72 -7.51 -3.78
CA SER A 301 -27.25 -7.60 -5.14
C SER A 301 -26.89 -8.92 -5.84
N VAL A 302 -25.71 -9.47 -5.58
CA VAL A 302 -25.27 -10.78 -6.06
C VAL A 302 -26.07 -11.88 -5.34
N LEU A 303 -26.16 -11.84 -4.01
CA LEU A 303 -26.93 -12.83 -3.24
C LEU A 303 -28.38 -12.90 -3.68
N ARG A 304 -29.03 -11.75 -3.94
CA ARG A 304 -30.42 -11.69 -4.40
C ARG A 304 -30.71 -12.49 -5.68
N ARG A 305 -29.68 -12.71 -6.51
CA ARG A 305 -29.77 -13.51 -7.76
C ARG A 305 -29.32 -14.96 -7.58
N SER A 306 -29.11 -15.38 -6.33
CA SER A 306 -28.87 -16.77 -5.97
C SER A 306 -30.13 -17.43 -5.42
N GLU A 307 -30.19 -18.75 -5.51
CA GLU A 307 -31.26 -19.55 -4.89
C GLU A 307 -31.23 -19.46 -3.36
N ILE A 308 -30.08 -19.12 -2.76
CA ILE A 308 -29.96 -18.95 -1.31
C ILE A 308 -30.74 -17.73 -0.82
N TRP A 309 -30.95 -16.70 -1.64
CA TRP A 309 -31.82 -15.60 -1.22
C TRP A 309 -33.27 -16.05 -1.00
N GLN A 310 -33.76 -17.01 -1.80
CA GLN A 310 -35.08 -17.60 -1.58
C GLN A 310 -35.11 -18.46 -0.31
N GLN A 311 -34.00 -19.14 0.01
CA GLN A 311 -33.85 -19.84 1.28
C GLN A 311 -33.87 -18.86 2.46
N LEU A 312 -33.14 -17.74 2.38
CA LEU A 312 -33.16 -16.68 3.39
C LEU A 312 -34.54 -16.05 3.57
N LEU A 313 -35.39 -16.05 2.53
CA LEU A 313 -36.79 -15.58 2.59
C LEU A 313 -37.78 -16.61 3.15
N SER A 314 -37.42 -17.90 3.16
CA SER A 314 -38.33 -19.00 3.49
C SER A 314 -37.98 -19.70 4.80
N ASP A 315 -36.73 -19.63 5.24
CA ASP A 315 -36.20 -20.28 6.43
C ASP A 315 -35.79 -19.24 7.49
N ASP A 316 -36.56 -19.20 8.58
CA ASP A 316 -36.33 -18.32 9.71
C ASP A 316 -34.93 -18.47 10.33
N GLN A 317 -34.41 -19.70 10.39
CA GLN A 317 -33.12 -19.98 11.00
C GLN A 317 -31.98 -19.50 10.10
N ALA A 318 -32.08 -19.75 8.79
CA ALA A 318 -31.10 -19.27 7.83
C ALA A 318 -31.03 -17.73 7.81
N CYS A 319 -32.18 -17.05 7.85
CA CYS A 319 -32.25 -15.59 7.96
C CYS A 319 -31.59 -15.09 9.25
N ARG A 320 -31.88 -15.72 10.40
CA ARG A 320 -31.26 -15.39 11.69
C ARG A 320 -29.74 -15.49 11.64
N ASP A 321 -29.22 -16.62 11.18
CA ASP A 321 -27.78 -16.88 11.16
C ASP A 321 -27.05 -15.91 10.22
N TRP A 322 -27.65 -15.61 9.06
CA TRP A 322 -27.11 -14.62 8.13
C TRP A 322 -27.12 -13.20 8.70
N LEU A 323 -28.22 -12.75 9.32
CA LEU A 323 -28.29 -11.46 10.00
C LEU A 323 -27.23 -11.36 11.11
N GLN A 324 -27.05 -12.41 11.91
CA GLN A 324 -26.02 -12.44 12.94
C GLN A 324 -24.59 -12.35 12.34
N MET A 325 -24.34 -13.03 11.23
CA MET A 325 -23.08 -12.95 10.50
C MET A 325 -22.80 -11.51 10.02
N ILE A 326 -23.72 -10.86 9.31
CA ILE A 326 -23.49 -9.50 8.77
C ILE A 326 -23.19 -8.48 9.88
N PHE A 327 -23.92 -8.54 11.01
CA PHE A 327 -23.72 -7.63 12.14
C PHE A 327 -22.40 -7.91 12.88
N THR A 328 -21.98 -9.17 12.94
CA THR A 328 -20.69 -9.55 13.51
C THR A 328 -19.55 -9.04 12.64
N THR A 329 -19.66 -9.15 11.32
CA THR A 329 -18.65 -8.67 10.36
C THR A 329 -18.56 -7.15 10.35
N ALA A 330 -19.69 -6.43 10.42
CA ALA A 330 -19.74 -4.96 10.51
C ALA A 330 -18.94 -4.38 11.69
N ARG A 331 -18.64 -5.19 12.71
CA ARG A 331 -17.76 -4.80 13.83
C ARG A 331 -16.33 -4.51 13.39
N HIS A 332 -15.85 -5.21 12.37
CA HIS A 332 -14.48 -5.15 11.90
C HIS A 332 -14.37 -4.46 10.53
N ARG A 333 -15.50 -4.31 9.83
CA ARG A 333 -15.66 -3.73 8.49
C ARG A 333 -16.70 -2.59 8.54
N PRO A 334 -16.29 -1.34 8.82
CA PRO A 334 -17.21 -0.22 9.03
C PRO A 334 -17.94 0.25 7.75
N ASP A 335 -17.55 -0.25 6.59
CA ASP A 335 -18.25 -0.09 5.31
C ASP A 335 -19.57 -0.88 5.24
N ILE A 336 -19.68 -1.98 5.98
CA ILE A 336 -20.86 -2.86 6.00
C ILE A 336 -22.00 -2.22 6.79
N LEU A 337 -23.21 -2.24 6.20
CA LEU A 337 -24.42 -1.60 6.77
C LEU A 337 -24.29 -0.08 6.97
N SER A 338 -23.34 0.57 6.30
CA SER A 338 -23.17 2.02 6.33
C SER A 338 -24.30 2.77 5.60
N THR A 339 -24.86 2.15 4.56
CA THR A 339 -26.02 2.63 3.79
C THR A 339 -27.23 1.71 3.94
N PRO A 340 -28.47 2.23 3.95
CA PRO A 340 -29.69 1.41 3.97
C PRO A 340 -29.85 0.60 2.69
N ILE A 341 -30.16 -0.70 2.83
CA ILE A 341 -30.40 -1.62 1.72
C ILE A 341 -31.83 -2.17 1.87
N PRO A 342 -32.76 -1.81 0.96
CA PRO A 342 -34.17 -2.21 1.07
C PRO A 342 -34.41 -3.71 1.19
N ASP A 343 -33.61 -4.51 0.49
CA ASP A 343 -33.68 -5.97 0.48
C ASP A 343 -33.47 -6.57 1.90
N ILE A 344 -32.59 -5.97 2.72
CA ILE A 344 -32.35 -6.40 4.11
C ILE A 344 -33.56 -6.05 5.00
N PHE A 345 -34.16 -4.87 4.81
CA PHE A 345 -35.36 -4.50 5.57
C PHE A 345 -36.54 -5.41 5.23
N SER A 346 -36.67 -5.81 3.96
CA SER A 346 -37.67 -6.79 3.55
C SER A 346 -37.49 -8.12 4.29
N LEU A 347 -36.25 -8.64 4.39
CA LEU A 347 -35.96 -9.86 5.15
C LEU A 347 -36.33 -9.73 6.63
N ILE A 348 -35.93 -8.63 7.27
CA ILE A 348 -36.24 -8.38 8.69
C ILE A 348 -37.76 -8.36 8.92
N ASN A 349 -38.51 -7.69 8.04
CA ASN A 349 -39.96 -7.60 8.14
C ASN A 349 -40.65 -8.95 7.89
N THR A 350 -40.23 -9.70 6.87
CA THR A 350 -40.79 -11.02 6.54
C THR A 350 -40.63 -12.02 7.70
N HIS A 351 -39.46 -12.03 8.35
CA HIS A 351 -39.18 -12.95 9.46
C HIS A 351 -39.45 -12.35 10.85
N GLY A 352 -40.14 -11.21 10.92
CA GLY A 352 -40.39 -10.47 12.17
C GLY A 352 -40.89 -11.35 13.33
N PRO A 353 -41.93 -12.19 13.15
CA PRO A 353 -42.43 -13.08 14.20
C PRO A 353 -41.38 -14.07 14.73
N ALA A 354 -40.47 -14.54 13.87
CA ALA A 354 -39.43 -15.50 14.22
C ALA A 354 -38.17 -14.83 14.82
N LEU A 355 -38.02 -13.52 14.59
CA LEU A 355 -36.97 -12.68 15.16
C LEU A 355 -37.41 -12.02 16.49
N ALA A 356 -38.71 -11.90 16.75
CA ALA A 356 -39.26 -11.28 17.95
C ALA A 356 -38.68 -11.90 19.23
N GLY A 357 -38.24 -11.06 20.17
CA GLY A 357 -37.64 -11.46 21.43
C GLY A 357 -36.19 -11.97 21.37
N GLN A 358 -35.64 -12.24 20.18
CA GLN A 358 -34.24 -12.64 20.00
C GLN A 358 -33.29 -11.50 20.38
N ARG A 359 -32.09 -11.84 20.87
CA ARG A 359 -31.09 -10.84 21.25
C ARG A 359 -30.03 -10.70 20.17
N ILE A 360 -29.95 -9.52 19.55
CA ILE A 360 -28.91 -9.18 18.57
C ILE A 360 -27.98 -8.12 19.16
N THR A 361 -26.68 -8.36 19.07
CA THR A 361 -25.64 -7.46 19.60
C THR A 361 -24.83 -6.87 18.45
N THR A 362 -24.73 -5.55 18.37
CA THR A 362 -24.03 -4.88 17.25
C THR A 362 -23.03 -3.82 17.76
N PRO A 363 -22.02 -3.45 16.95
CA PRO A 363 -21.33 -2.18 17.15
C PRO A 363 -22.33 -1.02 16.94
N VAL A 364 -22.01 0.13 17.53
CA VAL A 364 -22.87 1.32 17.49
C VAL A 364 -22.35 2.36 16.47
N TRP A 365 -21.06 2.27 16.14
CA TRP A 365 -20.37 3.18 15.23
C TRP A 365 -20.12 2.48 13.89
N GLY A 366 -20.38 3.17 12.77
CA GLY A 366 -20.22 2.64 11.40
C GLY A 366 -21.46 2.00 10.78
N ILE A 367 -22.53 1.76 11.56
CA ILE A 367 -23.79 1.19 11.06
C ILE A 367 -24.86 2.30 10.96
N ASN A 368 -25.64 2.28 9.89
CA ASN A 368 -26.77 3.19 9.70
C ASN A 368 -27.90 2.93 10.74
N PRO A 369 -28.35 3.96 11.48
CA PRO A 369 -29.47 3.86 12.42
C PRO A 369 -30.75 3.18 11.92
N ASP A 370 -31.05 3.21 10.63
CA ASP A 370 -32.21 2.51 10.05
C ASP A 370 -32.24 1.02 10.37
N TYR A 371 -31.08 0.35 10.44
CA TYR A 371 -31.02 -1.08 10.74
C TYR A 371 -31.40 -1.38 12.19
N PHE A 372 -31.04 -0.50 13.13
CA PHE A 372 -31.46 -0.64 14.52
C PHE A 372 -32.97 -0.42 14.66
N ASP A 373 -33.50 0.59 13.97
CA ASP A 373 -34.93 0.85 13.96
C ASP A 373 -35.74 -0.31 13.35
N ALA A 374 -35.29 -0.86 12.22
CA ALA A 374 -35.94 -1.99 11.57
C ALA A 374 -36.00 -3.24 12.47
N LEU A 375 -34.90 -3.57 13.17
CA LEU A 375 -34.87 -4.67 14.13
C LEU A 375 -35.84 -4.44 15.30
N LEU A 376 -35.85 -3.23 15.85
CA LEU A 376 -36.71 -2.88 16.98
C LEU A 376 -38.19 -2.88 16.61
N ALA A 377 -38.52 -2.50 15.37
CA ALA A 377 -39.89 -2.51 14.86
C ALA A 377 -40.52 -3.91 14.80
N VAL A 378 -39.69 -4.96 14.71
CA VAL A 378 -40.12 -6.38 14.76
C VAL A 378 -39.85 -7.03 16.12
N GLU A 379 -39.75 -6.23 17.18
CA GLU A 379 -39.59 -6.68 18.58
C GLU A 379 -38.29 -7.47 18.88
N VAL A 380 -37.24 -7.31 18.07
CA VAL A 380 -35.90 -7.84 18.39
C VAL A 380 -35.30 -7.08 19.56
N ARG A 381 -34.72 -7.79 20.53
CA ARG A 381 -33.96 -7.20 21.64
C ARG A 381 -32.56 -6.81 21.18
N TRP A 382 -32.45 -5.62 20.60
CA TRP A 382 -31.16 -5.04 20.24
C TRP A 382 -30.37 -4.63 21.49
N GLN A 383 -29.07 -4.96 21.53
CA GLN A 383 -28.17 -4.52 22.59
C GLN A 383 -26.89 -3.91 22.03
N PRO A 384 -26.59 -2.63 22.33
CA PRO A 384 -25.40 -1.94 21.85
C PRO A 384 -24.14 -2.45 22.57
N ARG A 385 -23.07 -2.74 21.82
CA ARG A 385 -21.77 -3.18 22.37
C ARG A 385 -20.64 -2.20 22.03
N PRO A 386 -20.50 -1.08 22.76
CA PRO A 386 -19.41 -0.14 22.55
C PRO A 386 -18.06 -0.77 22.96
N THR A 387 -17.02 -0.58 22.14
CA THR A 387 -15.64 -0.96 22.49
C THR A 387 -14.95 0.16 23.30
N LYS A 388 -13.84 -0.13 24.01
CA LYS A 388 -13.07 0.89 24.77
C LYS A 388 -12.61 2.09 23.94
N ARG A 389 -12.49 1.93 22.61
CA ARG A 389 -12.05 2.96 21.65
C ARG A 389 -13.20 3.66 20.90
N GLN A 390 -14.45 3.20 21.04
CA GLN A 390 -15.60 3.74 20.30
C GLN A 390 -16.49 4.62 21.20
N PRO A 391 -17.14 5.65 20.65
CA PRO A 391 -18.07 6.48 21.41
C PRO A 391 -19.23 5.65 21.97
N LYS A 392 -19.62 5.92 23.22
CA LYS A 392 -20.90 5.46 23.79
C LYS A 392 -22.06 6.30 23.24
N ALA A 393 -22.24 6.34 21.92
CA ALA A 393 -23.28 7.12 21.23
C ALA A 393 -23.55 6.54 19.84
N ILE A 394 -24.78 6.70 19.34
CA ILE A 394 -25.21 6.37 17.97
C ILE A 394 -24.81 7.50 17.04
N SER A 395 -24.09 7.18 15.95
CA SER A 395 -23.75 8.16 14.93
C SER A 395 -24.92 8.34 13.96
N PHE A 396 -25.51 9.52 13.92
CA PHE A 396 -26.55 9.87 12.95
C PHE A 396 -25.98 10.41 11.63
N ALA A 397 -24.66 10.53 11.48
CA ALA A 397 -24.05 11.07 10.27
C ALA A 397 -24.48 10.29 9.02
N LEU A 398 -24.37 8.95 9.07
CA LEU A 398 -24.78 8.07 7.99
C LEU A 398 -26.29 8.10 7.71
N TRP A 399 -27.11 8.20 8.76
CA TRP A 399 -28.57 8.30 8.62
C TRP A 399 -29.01 9.62 7.99
N LEU A 400 -28.36 10.73 8.36
CA LEU A 400 -28.64 12.02 7.77
C LEU A 400 -28.29 12.06 6.28
N GLU A 401 -27.28 11.31 5.85
CA GLU A 401 -26.84 11.22 4.45
C GLU A 401 -27.65 10.23 3.62
N THR A 402 -28.03 9.08 4.18
CA THR A 402 -28.56 7.96 3.39
C THR A 402 -29.73 7.22 4.02
N GLY A 403 -30.16 7.60 5.24
CA GLY A 403 -31.27 6.99 5.98
C GLY A 403 -32.56 6.92 5.17
N THR A 404 -33.58 6.21 5.66
CA THR A 404 -34.86 6.02 4.95
C THR A 404 -36.03 5.90 5.92
N ARG A 405 -35.79 5.56 7.19
CA ARG A 405 -36.83 5.35 8.21
C ARG A 405 -37.00 6.57 9.12
N ASP A 406 -38.13 6.64 9.81
CA ASP A 406 -38.50 7.72 10.74
C ASP A 406 -37.93 7.55 12.16
N LEU A 407 -37.29 6.41 12.41
CA LEU A 407 -36.63 6.02 13.67
C LEU A 407 -37.58 5.90 14.87
N ALA A 408 -38.89 5.74 14.65
CA ALA A 408 -39.89 5.70 15.71
C ALA A 408 -39.69 4.52 16.68
N ALA A 409 -39.36 3.33 16.16
CA ALA A 409 -39.13 2.15 17.00
C ALA A 409 -37.86 2.34 17.85
N LEU A 410 -36.80 2.93 17.29
CA LEU A 410 -35.58 3.24 18.02
C LEU A 410 -35.81 4.23 19.18
N LEU A 411 -36.64 5.25 18.96
CA LEU A 411 -36.99 6.24 19.99
C LEU A 411 -37.92 5.68 21.08
N SER A 412 -38.61 4.57 20.82
CA SER A 412 -39.56 3.96 21.76
C SER A 412 -38.89 3.16 22.91
N VAL A 413 -37.62 2.76 22.74
CA VAL A 413 -36.93 1.85 23.66
C VAL A 413 -36.32 2.59 24.85
N SER A 414 -36.92 2.40 26.03
CA SER A 414 -36.49 3.06 27.27
C SER A 414 -35.03 2.77 27.65
N GLY A 415 -34.53 1.57 27.37
CA GLY A 415 -33.15 1.16 27.67
C GLY A 415 -32.06 1.86 26.84
N HIS A 416 -32.43 2.54 25.75
CA HIS A 416 -31.49 3.25 24.86
C HIS A 416 -31.59 4.78 24.97
N THR A 417 -32.48 5.29 25.83
CA THR A 417 -32.71 6.73 26.03
C THR A 417 -31.43 7.49 26.32
N GLU A 418 -30.54 6.98 27.18
CA GLU A 418 -29.27 7.66 27.52
C GLU A 418 -28.31 7.76 26.32
N LEU A 419 -28.20 6.67 25.54
CA LEU A 419 -27.39 6.63 24.32
C LEU A 419 -27.94 7.59 23.27
N LEU A 420 -29.26 7.62 23.08
CA LEU A 420 -29.94 8.50 22.13
C LEU A 420 -29.85 9.97 22.57
N SER A 421 -30.09 10.28 23.85
CA SER A 421 -29.97 11.63 24.41
C SER A 421 -28.58 12.24 24.18
N LYS A 422 -27.51 11.45 24.39
CA LYS A 422 -26.14 11.88 24.11
C LYS A 422 -25.91 12.15 22.62
N SER A 423 -26.48 11.31 21.76
CA SER A 423 -26.36 11.40 20.30
C SER A 423 -27.13 12.60 19.74
N LEU A 424 -28.37 12.81 20.18
CA LEU A 424 -29.23 13.94 19.84
C LEU A 424 -28.64 15.26 20.32
N SER A 425 -28.04 15.29 21.53
CA SER A 425 -27.32 16.46 22.03
C SER A 425 -26.12 16.81 21.15
N GLY A 426 -25.35 15.80 20.70
CA GLY A 426 -24.29 15.96 19.71
C GLY A 426 -24.80 16.51 18.37
N LEU A 427 -25.99 16.08 17.94
CA LEU A 427 -26.72 16.63 16.78
C LEU A 427 -27.39 17.99 17.04
N GLY A 428 -27.36 18.50 18.26
CA GLY A 428 -27.83 19.84 18.60
C GLY A 428 -29.31 19.93 18.93
N TYR A 429 -29.95 18.82 19.29
CA TYR A 429 -31.30 18.85 19.84
C TYR A 429 -31.32 19.67 21.15
N PRO A 430 -32.27 20.63 21.34
CA PRO A 430 -32.15 21.67 22.37
C PRO A 430 -32.19 21.16 23.81
N ILE A 431 -32.96 20.11 24.10
CA ILE A 431 -33.09 19.51 25.43
C ILE A 431 -33.37 18.02 25.27
N ALA A 432 -32.39 17.17 25.54
CA ALA A 432 -32.68 15.75 25.74
C ALA A 432 -33.22 15.57 27.16
N PRO A 433 -34.43 15.00 27.38
CA PRO A 433 -35.00 14.86 28.70
C PRO A 433 -34.08 14.04 29.63
N LYS A 434 -33.95 14.49 30.89
CA LYS A 434 -33.21 13.78 31.96
C LYS A 434 -33.93 12.51 32.46
N THR A 435 -35.00 12.10 31.77
CA THR A 435 -35.86 10.97 32.15
C THR A 435 -35.27 9.64 31.66
N LYS A 436 -35.59 8.53 32.35
CA LYS A 436 -35.18 7.18 31.93
C LYS A 436 -35.96 6.66 30.69
N LYS A 437 -36.89 7.45 30.14
CA LYS A 437 -37.76 7.08 29.00
C LYS A 437 -38.27 8.33 28.29
N PHE A 438 -38.22 8.36 26.96
CA PHE A 438 -38.92 9.36 26.13
C PHE A 438 -40.44 9.12 26.19
N THR A 439 -41.23 10.17 26.43
CA THR A 439 -42.69 10.10 26.31
C THR A 439 -43.11 9.98 24.85
N ALA A 440 -44.38 9.62 24.58
CA ALA A 440 -44.89 9.56 23.20
C ALA A 440 -44.82 10.94 22.49
N ASP A 441 -44.98 12.03 23.25
CA ASP A 441 -44.81 13.40 22.75
C ASP A 441 -43.34 13.68 22.41
N ASP A 442 -42.40 13.30 23.28
CA ASP A 442 -40.96 13.43 23.03
C ASP A 442 -40.54 12.66 21.77
N GLN A 443 -41.01 11.43 21.60
CA GLN A 443 -40.70 10.57 20.45
C GLN A 443 -41.17 11.23 19.15
N SER A 444 -42.40 11.73 19.12
CA SER A 444 -42.99 12.40 17.96
C SER A 444 -42.23 13.68 17.60
N ARG A 445 -41.87 14.49 18.61
CA ARG A 445 -41.10 15.73 18.42
C ARG A 445 -39.67 15.47 17.94
N ILE A 446 -39.00 14.46 18.50
CA ILE A 446 -37.65 14.07 18.10
C ILE A 446 -37.66 13.52 16.67
N SER A 447 -38.62 12.66 16.33
CA SER A 447 -38.73 12.09 14.98
C SER A 447 -38.99 13.19 13.93
N ALA A 448 -39.95 14.09 14.18
CA ALA A 448 -40.20 15.24 13.31
C ALA A 448 -38.96 16.12 13.14
N TRP A 449 -38.27 16.43 14.24
CA TRP A 449 -37.04 17.22 14.20
C TRP A 449 -35.91 16.53 13.43
N LEU A 450 -35.75 15.21 13.57
CA LEU A 450 -34.77 14.43 12.82
C LEU A 450 -35.09 14.42 11.32
N GLN A 451 -36.37 14.31 10.95
CA GLN A 451 -36.83 14.38 9.56
C GLN A 451 -36.57 15.76 8.95
N ASP A 452 -36.88 16.84 9.67
CA ASP A 452 -36.58 18.21 9.25
C ASP A 452 -35.07 18.40 9.05
N ARG A 453 -34.26 17.93 10.00
CA ARG A 453 -32.78 17.98 9.92
C ARG A 453 -32.21 17.20 8.75
N ARG A 454 -32.90 16.13 8.35
CA ARG A 454 -32.55 15.33 7.17
C ARG A 454 -33.05 15.99 5.88
N ALA A 455 -34.20 16.63 5.86
CA ALA A 455 -34.66 17.43 4.73
C ALA A 455 -33.76 18.65 4.49
N GLU A 456 -33.28 19.30 5.56
CA GLU A 456 -32.18 20.28 5.52
C GLU A 456 -30.88 19.65 5.00
N HIS A 457 -30.67 18.34 5.17
CA HIS A 457 -29.53 17.61 4.58
C HIS A 457 -29.55 17.51 3.09
N HIS A 458 -30.73 17.33 2.54
CA HIS A 458 -30.91 17.06 1.12
C HIS A 458 -31.42 18.28 0.34
N GLY A 459 -31.76 19.40 1.00
CA GLY A 459 -32.10 20.68 0.35
C GLY A 459 -33.58 20.89 -0.03
N GLN A 460 -34.54 20.28 0.67
CA GLN A 460 -36.02 20.39 0.53
C GLN A 460 -36.71 19.65 -0.67
N PRO A 461 -38.06 19.48 -0.72
CA PRO A 461 -38.73 18.20 -0.45
C PRO A 461 -39.37 17.53 -1.69
N VAL A 462 -39.40 16.19 -1.70
CA VAL A 462 -40.29 15.41 -2.58
C VAL A 462 -41.70 15.43 -1.97
N LYS A 463 -42.61 16.26 -2.50
CA LYS A 463 -44.06 16.06 -2.30
C LYS A 463 -44.56 15.09 -3.37
N GLY A 464 -45.18 14.00 -2.92
CA GLY A 464 -45.82 13.01 -3.78
C GLY A 464 -46.98 13.58 -4.60
N ASN A 465 -47.21 12.93 -5.74
CA ASN A 465 -48.24 13.16 -6.74
C ASN A 465 -49.60 13.65 -6.22
N ASN A 466 -50.17 14.66 -6.90
CA ASN A 466 -51.50 14.52 -7.51
C ASN A 466 -51.69 15.52 -8.67
N SER A 467 -52.28 15.00 -9.74
CA SER A 467 -52.72 15.68 -10.95
C SER A 467 -53.77 16.76 -10.70
N ALA A 468 -53.61 17.95 -11.31
CA ALA A 468 -54.66 18.65 -12.08
C ALA A 468 -54.15 20.01 -12.59
N GLN A 469 -54.64 20.39 -13.77
CA GLN A 469 -54.38 21.59 -14.56
C GLN A 469 -54.64 22.91 -13.82
N SER A 470 -53.86 23.95 -14.12
CA SER A 470 -54.35 25.23 -14.70
C SER A 470 -53.21 26.21 -14.99
N ALA A 471 -53.49 27.08 -15.97
CA ALA A 471 -52.61 27.93 -16.79
C ALA A 471 -52.11 29.22 -16.06
N PRO A 472 -51.29 30.08 -16.71
CA PRO A 472 -50.31 30.95 -16.06
C PRO A 472 -50.85 32.35 -15.72
N SER A 473 -50.34 32.96 -14.64
CA SER A 473 -50.50 34.40 -14.39
C SER A 473 -49.14 35.09 -14.22
N GLU A 474 -48.94 36.03 -15.15
CA GLU A 474 -48.04 37.16 -15.28
C GLU A 474 -47.24 37.65 -14.05
N ALA A 475 -45.95 37.90 -14.36
CA ALA A 475 -45.06 38.95 -13.90
C ALA A 475 -45.55 39.94 -12.82
N SER A 476 -44.79 39.99 -11.71
CA SER A 476 -44.44 41.27 -11.10
C SER A 476 -42.99 41.28 -10.63
N THR A 477 -42.33 42.39 -10.92
CA THR A 477 -40.90 42.65 -10.88
C THR A 477 -40.39 42.93 -9.46
N GLY A 478 -39.40 42.18 -9.02
CA GLY A 478 -38.52 42.49 -7.90
C GLY A 478 -37.28 41.59 -7.97
N LYS A 479 -36.14 42.14 -8.39
CA LYS A 479 -34.86 41.41 -8.50
C LYS A 479 -34.32 41.10 -7.10
N ASP A 480 -34.67 39.93 -6.57
CA ASP A 480 -33.85 39.25 -5.56
C ASP A 480 -32.93 38.25 -6.28
N VAL A 481 -31.63 38.40 -6.06
CA VAL A 481 -30.58 37.53 -6.62
C VAL A 481 -30.66 36.16 -5.96
N THR A 482 -31.55 35.32 -6.46
CA THR A 482 -31.56 33.88 -6.20
C THR A 482 -31.79 33.16 -7.51
N GLY A 483 -30.69 32.83 -8.22
CA GLY A 483 -30.74 31.93 -9.38
C GLY A 483 -29.52 32.05 -10.31
N GLY A 484 -28.52 31.20 -10.08
CA GLY A 484 -27.63 30.62 -11.10
C GLY A 484 -26.80 31.54 -11.99
N ASP A 485 -25.54 31.80 -11.59
CA ASP A 485 -24.37 31.82 -12.49
C ASP A 485 -23.11 31.75 -11.62
N PHE A 486 -22.67 30.53 -11.27
CA PHE A 486 -21.37 30.33 -10.64
C PHE A 486 -20.27 30.53 -11.69
N PRO A 487 -19.10 31.08 -11.34
CA PRO A 487 -18.00 31.20 -12.29
C PRO A 487 -17.66 29.83 -12.89
N ALA A 488 -17.64 29.75 -14.21
CA ALA A 488 -17.27 28.55 -14.93
C ALA A 488 -15.76 28.32 -14.80
N VAL A 489 -15.37 27.28 -14.09
CA VAL A 489 -13.96 26.91 -13.88
C VAL A 489 -13.72 25.55 -14.51
N SER A 490 -12.67 25.44 -15.32
CA SER A 490 -12.23 24.21 -15.99
C SER A 490 -11.73 23.16 -14.99
N GLU A 491 -11.64 21.89 -15.39
CA GLU A 491 -11.12 20.83 -14.53
C GLU A 491 -9.67 21.12 -14.07
N LYS A 492 -8.83 21.64 -14.97
CA LYS A 492 -7.45 22.05 -14.65
C LYS A 492 -7.42 23.13 -13.56
N SER A 493 -8.26 24.16 -13.69
CA SER A 493 -8.32 25.24 -12.71
C SER A 493 -8.98 24.81 -11.39
N ARG A 494 -9.89 23.82 -11.41
CA ARG A 494 -10.39 23.17 -10.19
C ARG A 494 -9.30 22.36 -9.49
N LEU A 495 -8.44 21.66 -10.23
CA LEU A 495 -7.26 21.01 -9.68
C LEU A 495 -6.32 22.04 -9.07
N ALA A 496 -6.08 23.17 -9.75
CA ALA A 496 -5.30 24.28 -9.18
C ALA A 496 -5.93 24.82 -7.88
N LEU A 497 -7.24 25.07 -7.82
CA LEU A 497 -7.94 25.49 -6.59
C LEU A 497 -7.77 24.49 -5.45
N ARG A 498 -7.92 23.19 -5.74
CA ARG A 498 -7.76 22.09 -4.78
C ARG A 498 -6.34 21.96 -4.29
N PHE A 499 -5.38 22.03 -5.21
CA PHE A 499 -4.00 21.69 -4.93
C PHE A 499 -3.16 22.89 -4.55
N LEU A 500 -3.27 24.04 -5.19
CA LEU A 500 -2.47 25.25 -4.92
C LEU A 500 -3.06 26.18 -3.86
N PHE A 501 -4.39 26.17 -3.70
CA PHE A 501 -5.10 27.11 -2.83
C PHE A 501 -5.90 26.43 -1.73
N ARG A 502 -6.06 25.10 -1.78
CA ARG A 502 -6.85 24.29 -0.85
C ARG A 502 -8.30 24.77 -0.67
N ALA A 503 -8.82 25.45 -1.68
CA ALA A 503 -10.13 26.11 -1.65
C ALA A 503 -11.31 25.14 -1.80
N ILE A 504 -11.05 23.89 -2.22
CA ILE A 504 -12.06 22.86 -2.47
C ILE A 504 -11.53 21.52 -2.00
N ASP A 505 -12.36 20.79 -1.27
CA ASP A 505 -12.08 19.42 -0.88
C ASP A 505 -12.12 18.46 -2.06
N MET A 506 -11.42 17.35 -1.87
CA MET A 506 -11.19 16.33 -2.84
C MET A 506 -12.46 15.64 -3.35
N ASP A 507 -13.46 15.53 -2.48
CA ASP A 507 -14.68 14.75 -2.71
C ASP A 507 -15.92 15.63 -2.89
N THR A 508 -15.78 16.96 -2.78
CA THR A 508 -16.90 17.90 -2.90
C THR A 508 -17.12 18.31 -4.36
N PRO A 509 -18.31 18.06 -4.95
CA PRO A 509 -18.66 18.56 -6.27
C PRO A 509 -18.60 20.10 -6.34
N TRP A 510 -18.11 20.64 -7.45
CA TRP A 510 -17.90 22.09 -7.66
C TRP A 510 -19.12 22.94 -7.31
N ASP A 511 -20.30 22.54 -7.79
CA ASP A 511 -21.54 23.30 -7.57
C ASP A 511 -21.91 23.35 -6.08
N LYS A 512 -21.67 22.25 -5.34
CA LYS A 512 -21.90 22.21 -3.89
C LYS A 512 -20.92 23.12 -3.15
N ALA A 513 -19.66 23.16 -3.56
CA ALA A 513 -18.69 24.09 -2.97
C ALA A 513 -19.15 25.55 -3.17
N CYS A 514 -19.53 25.94 -4.38
CA CYS A 514 -20.02 27.29 -4.64
C CYS A 514 -21.31 27.62 -3.87
N GLN A 515 -22.24 26.67 -3.77
CA GLN A 515 -23.45 26.82 -2.95
C GLN A 515 -23.14 27.01 -1.47
N HIS A 516 -22.18 26.26 -0.92
CA HIS A 516 -21.74 26.41 0.47
C HIS A 516 -21.11 27.78 0.73
N ALA A 517 -20.27 28.29 -0.18
CA ALA A 517 -19.70 29.64 -0.08
C ALA A 517 -20.80 30.71 -0.08
N ALA A 518 -21.71 30.67 -1.07
CA ALA A 518 -22.82 31.62 -1.14
C ALA A 518 -23.73 31.57 0.09
N GLY A 519 -24.02 30.37 0.60
CA GLY A 519 -24.78 30.18 1.82
C GLY A 519 -24.11 30.79 3.05
N LEU A 520 -22.81 30.53 3.23
CA LEU A 520 -21.99 31.13 4.30
C LEU A 520 -21.97 32.65 4.20
N ALA A 521 -21.77 33.21 3.00
CA ALA A 521 -21.77 34.65 2.76
C ALA A 521 -23.10 35.32 3.17
N LYS A 522 -24.22 34.69 2.80
CA LYS A 522 -25.56 35.16 3.18
C LYS A 522 -25.74 35.19 4.69
N VAL A 523 -25.32 34.15 5.39
CA VAL A 523 -25.40 34.08 6.85
C VAL A 523 -24.53 35.15 7.51
N LEU A 524 -23.30 35.33 7.03
CA LEU A 524 -22.37 36.33 7.57
C LEU A 524 -22.81 37.77 7.32
N SER A 525 -23.53 38.04 6.23
CA SER A 525 -24.05 39.39 5.91
C SER A 525 -25.01 39.97 6.96
N ASN A 526 -25.50 39.17 7.92
CA ASN A 526 -26.38 39.60 8.99
C ASN A 526 -25.90 39.11 10.38
N PRO A 527 -24.91 39.78 10.99
CA PRO A 527 -24.29 39.36 12.26
C PRO A 527 -25.27 39.43 13.43
N GLN A 528 -25.41 38.32 14.17
CA GLN A 528 -26.30 38.25 15.33
C GLN A 528 -25.52 38.43 16.65
N GLU A 529 -26.17 39.00 17.67
CA GLU A 529 -25.57 39.21 18.99
C GLU A 529 -25.20 37.87 19.67
N SER A 530 -26.09 36.88 19.60
CA SER A 530 -25.83 35.51 20.06
C SER A 530 -26.75 34.52 19.35
N GLY A 531 -26.37 33.24 19.31
CA GLY A 531 -27.21 32.19 18.71
C GLY A 531 -26.41 31.09 18.03
N ARG A 532 -27.09 30.08 17.48
CA ARG A 532 -26.45 29.01 16.71
C ARG A 532 -26.35 29.38 15.23
N LEU A 533 -25.17 29.16 14.66
CA LEU A 533 -24.94 29.14 13.22
C LEU A 533 -25.30 27.74 12.68
N ASP A 534 -26.09 27.66 11.62
CA ASP A 534 -26.61 26.39 11.11
C ASP A 534 -25.49 25.43 10.66
N ARG A 535 -25.72 24.12 10.84
CA ARG A 535 -24.68 23.09 10.98
C ARG A 535 -23.98 22.64 9.71
N ARG A 536 -24.42 23.09 8.53
CA ARG A 536 -23.94 22.62 7.20
C ARG A 536 -23.05 23.61 6.48
N MET A 537 -22.45 24.53 7.21
CA MET A 537 -21.51 25.46 6.60
C MET A 537 -20.24 24.67 6.28
N GLY A 538 -19.98 24.50 4.97
CA GLY A 538 -18.99 23.58 4.43
C GLY A 538 -17.63 23.71 5.11
N ARG A 539 -17.19 22.64 5.76
CA ARG A 539 -15.87 22.52 6.40
C ARG A 539 -14.70 22.88 5.47
N GLU A 540 -14.95 22.74 4.17
CA GLU A 540 -13.97 22.84 3.10
C GLU A 540 -13.62 24.26 2.66
N ILE A 541 -14.54 25.22 2.83
CA ILE A 541 -14.35 26.62 2.40
C ILE A 541 -13.94 27.53 3.57
N ILE A 542 -14.35 27.20 4.79
CA ILE A 542 -14.06 27.98 6.01
C ILE A 542 -12.56 28.11 6.27
N ARG A 543 -11.76 27.13 5.85
CA ARG A 543 -10.35 27.02 6.24
C ARG A 543 -9.43 28.10 5.62
N PHE A 544 -9.86 28.83 4.57
CA PHE A 544 -8.94 29.65 3.74
C PHE A 544 -9.47 31.01 3.26
N MET A 545 -10.46 31.60 3.94
CA MET A 545 -11.02 32.89 3.48
C MET A 545 -10.69 34.08 4.35
N PHE A 546 -10.18 33.86 5.55
CA PHE A 546 -9.98 34.94 6.52
C PHE A 546 -8.49 35.22 6.62
N GLU A 547 -8.07 36.41 6.20
CA GLU A 547 -6.67 36.90 6.21
C GLU A 547 -5.73 36.19 5.21
N GLU A 548 -6.29 35.61 4.15
CA GLU A 548 -5.55 34.84 3.15
C GLU A 548 -5.34 35.59 1.83
N GLU A 549 -5.77 36.86 1.75
CA GLU A 549 -5.79 37.65 0.52
C GLU A 549 -4.40 37.76 -0.11
N THR A 550 -3.39 38.10 0.68
CA THR A 550 -1.99 38.18 0.19
C THR A 550 -1.46 36.83 -0.30
N ALA A 551 -1.82 35.73 0.35
CA ALA A 551 -1.41 34.38 -0.04
C ALA A 551 -2.02 33.98 -1.39
N ILE A 552 -3.32 34.28 -1.57
CA ILE A 552 -4.04 34.08 -2.83
C ILE A 552 -3.38 34.89 -3.94
N LEU A 553 -3.12 36.18 -3.72
CA LEU A 553 -2.50 37.05 -4.72
C LEU A 553 -1.08 36.57 -5.08
N GLY A 554 -0.27 36.21 -4.08
CA GLY A 554 1.08 35.67 -4.30
C GLY A 554 1.07 34.40 -5.13
N ARG A 555 0.09 33.53 -4.92
CA ARG A 555 -0.08 32.30 -5.70
C ARG A 555 -0.55 32.56 -7.13
N LEU A 556 -1.46 33.52 -7.35
CA LEU A 556 -1.94 33.90 -8.68
C LEU A 556 -0.84 34.52 -9.57
N VAL A 557 0.15 35.17 -8.96
CA VAL A 557 1.32 35.76 -9.65
C VAL A 557 2.39 34.73 -10.01
N SER A 558 2.28 33.50 -9.51
CA SER A 558 3.27 32.44 -9.79
C SER A 558 3.45 32.26 -11.31
N PRO A 559 4.70 32.22 -11.81
CA PRO A 559 5.00 32.41 -13.23
C PRO A 559 4.44 31.32 -14.15
N HIS A 560 4.20 30.12 -13.65
CA HIS A 560 3.74 28.97 -14.46
C HIS A 560 2.24 28.67 -14.32
N VAL A 561 1.47 29.55 -13.67
CA VAL A 561 0.01 29.52 -13.80
C VAL A 561 -0.34 30.07 -15.18
N ASP A 562 -0.81 29.21 -16.09
CA ASP A 562 -1.17 29.60 -17.46
C ASP A 562 -2.28 30.68 -17.47
N SER A 563 -2.32 31.53 -18.50
CA SER A 563 -3.20 32.70 -18.54
C SER A 563 -4.69 32.34 -18.46
N LYS A 564 -5.10 31.20 -19.03
CA LYS A 564 -6.48 30.72 -18.94
C LYS A 564 -6.82 30.33 -17.50
N THR A 565 -5.99 29.50 -16.88
CA THR A 565 -6.15 29.12 -15.48
C THR A 565 -6.15 30.35 -14.58
N ARG A 566 -5.20 31.28 -14.78
CA ARG A 566 -5.12 32.52 -14.01
C ARG A 566 -6.41 33.35 -14.11
N ALA A 567 -6.95 33.52 -15.31
CA ALA A 567 -8.18 34.26 -15.53
C ALA A 567 -9.38 33.61 -14.81
N GLU A 568 -9.57 32.29 -14.94
CA GLU A 568 -10.64 31.54 -14.27
C GLU A 568 -10.53 31.62 -12.73
N LEU A 569 -9.31 31.54 -12.19
CA LEU A 569 -9.04 31.71 -10.76
C LEU A 569 -9.31 33.14 -10.28
N CYS A 570 -8.90 34.15 -11.04
CA CYS A 570 -9.19 35.56 -10.75
C CYS A 570 -10.69 35.82 -10.69
N ASP A 571 -11.47 35.25 -11.63
CA ASP A 571 -12.93 35.35 -11.63
C ASP A 571 -13.55 34.70 -10.39
N PHE A 572 -13.06 33.53 -9.99
CA PHE A 572 -13.53 32.84 -8.79
C PHE A 572 -13.24 33.63 -7.49
N PHE A 573 -12.00 34.10 -7.29
CA PHE A 573 -11.67 34.87 -6.09
C PHE A 573 -12.32 36.26 -6.08
N SER A 574 -12.51 36.88 -7.25
CA SER A 574 -13.32 38.11 -7.37
C SER A 574 -14.77 37.87 -6.95
N TRP A 575 -15.35 36.73 -7.35
CA TRP A 575 -16.69 36.35 -6.93
C TRP A 575 -16.79 36.16 -5.41
N LEU A 576 -15.83 35.47 -4.77
CA LEU A 576 -15.78 35.31 -3.31
C LEU A 576 -15.68 36.65 -2.57
N ALA A 577 -14.89 37.60 -3.09
CA ALA A 577 -14.80 38.96 -2.54
C ALA A 577 -16.12 39.73 -2.70
N ARG A 578 -16.78 39.63 -3.86
CA ARG A 578 -18.05 40.32 -4.15
C ARG A 578 -19.22 39.81 -3.31
N ILE A 579 -19.28 38.51 -3.03
CA ILE A 579 -20.30 37.96 -2.12
C ILE A 579 -20.01 38.28 -0.65
N GLY A 580 -18.86 38.88 -0.33
CA GLY A 580 -18.55 39.40 1.01
C GLY A 580 -17.84 38.41 1.93
N LEU A 581 -17.12 37.43 1.37
CA LEU A 581 -16.29 36.49 2.14
C LEU A 581 -14.85 36.97 2.26
N LEU A 582 -14.19 37.29 1.14
CA LEU A 582 -12.81 37.80 1.13
C LEU A 582 -12.78 39.32 1.34
N GLY A 583 -11.82 39.77 2.15
CA GLY A 583 -11.57 41.18 2.44
C GLY A 583 -12.63 41.87 3.30
N CYS A 584 -13.51 41.09 3.94
CA CYS A 584 -14.60 41.59 4.79
C CYS A 584 -14.51 41.11 6.25
N TRP A 585 -13.66 40.13 6.54
CA TRP A 585 -13.63 39.41 7.81
C TRP A 585 -12.20 39.10 8.23
N VAL A 586 -11.94 39.24 9.53
CA VAL A 586 -10.66 38.98 10.19
C VAL A 586 -10.86 37.80 11.15
N GLY A 587 -9.95 36.83 11.15
CA GLY A 587 -10.12 35.51 11.76
C GLY A 587 -9.06 35.15 12.80
N GLU A 588 -9.50 34.84 14.02
CA GLU A 588 -8.61 34.39 15.10
C GLU A 588 -8.72 32.87 15.31
N TYR A 589 -7.62 32.15 15.10
CA TYR A 589 -7.59 30.68 15.13
C TYR A 589 -7.16 30.13 16.50
N TYR A 590 -7.86 29.11 16.99
CA TYR A 590 -7.59 28.46 18.27
C TYR A 590 -7.48 26.94 18.13
N SER A 591 -6.54 26.31 18.86
CA SER A 591 -6.39 24.86 18.93
C SER A 591 -7.43 24.20 19.86
N LYS A 592 -7.66 22.89 19.68
CA LYS A 592 -8.48 22.08 20.59
C LYS A 592 -7.76 21.81 21.92
N SER A 593 -7.57 22.82 22.78
CA SER A 593 -7.19 22.58 24.18
C SER A 593 -8.40 22.03 24.96
N THR A 594 -8.18 20.98 25.76
CA THR A 594 -9.19 20.27 26.54
C THR A 594 -9.66 20.98 27.81
N ALA A 595 -9.22 22.22 28.08
CA ALA A 595 -9.38 22.85 29.41
C ALA A 595 -10.38 24.02 29.50
N ASP A 596 -10.77 24.68 28.42
CA ASP A 596 -11.56 25.91 28.50
C ASP A 596 -12.94 25.73 27.84
N GLY A 597 -14.01 26.09 28.56
CA GLY A 597 -15.43 25.91 28.18
C GLY A 597 -15.89 26.58 26.88
N ARG A 598 -15.33 26.18 25.74
CA ARG A 598 -15.58 26.71 24.39
C ARG A 598 -16.67 25.90 23.66
N PRO A 599 -17.41 26.53 22.71
CA PRO A 599 -18.63 25.98 22.13
C PRO A 599 -18.40 24.73 21.27
N THR A 600 -19.28 23.73 21.39
CA THR A 600 -19.21 22.44 20.65
C THR A 600 -19.77 22.49 19.22
N SER A 601 -20.35 23.63 18.82
CA SER A 601 -20.97 23.91 17.52
C SER A 601 -20.66 25.33 17.05
N ASN A 602 -20.93 25.65 15.78
CA ASN A 602 -20.82 27.01 15.27
C ASN A 602 -21.83 27.94 15.97
N VAL A 603 -21.39 29.09 16.44
CA VAL A 603 -22.22 30.03 17.22
C VAL A 603 -21.88 31.48 16.92
N TRP A 604 -22.86 32.36 17.06
CA TRP A 604 -22.67 33.80 17.19
C TRP A 604 -22.32 34.13 18.65
N ASP A 605 -21.30 34.97 18.84
CA ASP A 605 -20.83 35.48 20.11
C ASP A 605 -20.47 36.97 19.94
N ASN A 606 -21.33 37.87 20.44
CA ASN A 606 -21.21 39.33 20.32
C ASN A 606 -20.93 39.80 18.89
N HIS A 607 -21.78 39.40 17.93
CA HIS A 607 -21.62 39.70 16.49
C HIS A 607 -20.37 39.12 15.83
N ARG A 608 -19.65 38.22 16.51
CA ARG A 608 -18.55 37.43 15.96
C ARG A 608 -19.04 36.02 15.69
N ALA A 609 -18.66 35.46 14.54
CA ALA A 609 -19.00 34.07 14.25
C ALA A 609 -17.85 33.17 14.71
N VAL A 610 -18.15 32.20 15.58
CA VAL A 610 -17.22 31.15 15.99
C VAL A 610 -17.53 29.91 15.17
N LEU A 611 -16.63 29.54 14.28
CA LEU A 611 -16.76 28.43 13.35
C LEU A 611 -15.81 27.30 13.74
N ARG A 612 -16.32 26.07 13.76
CA ARG A 612 -15.53 24.86 14.03
C ARG A 612 -14.89 24.33 12.74
N TYR A 613 -13.65 23.87 12.84
CA TYR A 613 -12.95 23.13 11.78
C TYR A 613 -12.13 21.97 12.34
N ASP A 614 -11.40 21.24 11.49
CA ASP A 614 -10.77 19.95 11.84
C ASP A 614 -9.74 20.01 12.96
N PHE A 615 -9.05 21.14 13.12
CA PHE A 615 -7.96 21.31 14.09
C PHE A 615 -8.31 22.23 15.27
N GLY A 616 -9.54 22.78 15.30
CA GLY A 616 -9.91 23.77 16.30
C GLY A 616 -11.15 24.58 15.94
N TYR A 617 -11.10 25.86 16.28
CA TYR A 617 -12.15 26.84 15.97
C TYR A 617 -11.51 28.13 15.45
N VAL A 618 -12.21 28.84 14.57
CA VAL A 618 -11.86 30.18 14.13
C VAL A 618 -12.96 31.14 14.59
N ARG A 619 -12.58 32.26 15.17
CA ARG A 619 -13.49 33.36 15.52
C ARG A 619 -13.32 34.46 14.50
N ILE A 620 -14.34 34.69 13.68
CA ILE A 620 -14.31 35.72 12.65
C ILE A 620 -15.09 36.95 13.09
N THR A 621 -14.49 38.11 12.83
CA THR A 621 -15.00 39.44 13.18
C THR A 621 -15.12 40.27 11.92
N PRO A 622 -16.19 41.07 11.75
CA PRO A 622 -16.28 41.99 10.61
C PRO A 622 -15.10 42.95 10.61
N ALA A 623 -14.46 43.13 9.45
CA ALA A 623 -13.40 44.12 9.30
C ALA A 623 -14.00 45.54 9.34
N THR A 624 -13.48 46.40 10.22
CA THR A 624 -13.84 47.83 10.32
C THR A 624 -12.66 48.70 9.91
N GLN A 625 -12.89 49.99 9.63
CA GLN A 625 -11.81 50.94 9.32
C GLN A 625 -10.78 51.10 10.45
N GLU A 626 -11.12 50.69 11.67
CA GLU A 626 -10.27 50.76 12.87
C GLU A 626 -9.60 49.42 13.23
N THR A 627 -9.75 48.38 12.40
CA THR A 627 -9.10 47.09 12.69
C THR A 627 -7.59 47.23 12.53
N ASP A 628 -6.82 46.78 13.54
CA ASP A 628 -5.36 46.78 13.48
C ASP A 628 -4.87 46.06 12.21
N PRO A 629 -3.73 46.46 11.62
CA PRO A 629 -3.18 45.78 10.45
C PRO A 629 -2.91 44.32 10.78
N VAL A 630 -3.69 43.42 10.18
CA VAL A 630 -3.50 41.98 10.32
C VAL A 630 -2.69 41.47 9.13
N ASP A 631 -1.59 40.78 9.45
CA ASP A 631 -0.71 40.18 8.45
C ASP A 631 -1.49 39.17 7.60
N GLY A 632 -1.57 39.44 6.30
CA GLY A 632 -2.25 38.58 5.35
C GLY A 632 -3.54 39.16 4.77
N PHE A 633 -4.19 40.06 5.52
CA PHE A 633 -5.47 40.67 5.19
C PHE A 633 -5.36 41.84 4.20
N ILE A 634 -6.25 41.85 3.21
CA ILE A 634 -6.47 43.01 2.33
C ILE A 634 -7.96 43.29 2.26
N ALA A 635 -8.36 44.53 2.55
CA ALA A 635 -9.76 44.94 2.43
C ALA A 635 -10.30 44.70 1.02
N ARG A 636 -11.58 44.33 0.92
CA ARG A 636 -12.25 43.87 -0.31
C ARG A 636 -11.90 44.68 -1.56
N ASP A 637 -11.99 46.00 -1.48
CA ASP A 637 -11.80 46.88 -2.64
C ASP A 637 -10.32 46.91 -3.09
N GLY A 638 -9.38 46.86 -2.14
CA GLY A 638 -7.95 46.72 -2.44
C GLY A 638 -7.60 45.36 -3.02
N PHE A 639 -8.25 44.29 -2.54
CA PHE A 639 -8.06 42.93 -3.06
C PHE A 639 -8.57 42.80 -4.49
N LEU A 640 -9.77 43.33 -4.78
CA LEU A 640 -10.31 43.37 -6.14
C LEU A 640 -9.41 44.16 -7.10
N ALA A 641 -8.90 45.32 -6.67
CA ALA A 641 -7.96 46.11 -7.47
C ALA A 641 -6.64 45.35 -7.74
N ALA A 642 -6.16 44.55 -6.79
CA ALA A 642 -4.99 43.70 -6.99
C ALA A 642 -5.27 42.55 -7.99
N ILE A 643 -6.43 41.89 -7.89
CA ILE A 643 -6.84 40.85 -8.85
C ILE A 643 -6.92 41.41 -10.27
N ASP A 644 -7.53 42.59 -10.46
CA ASP A 644 -7.66 43.20 -11.77
C ASP A 644 -6.30 43.50 -12.42
N ARG A 645 -5.29 43.89 -11.62
CA ARG A 645 -3.91 44.04 -12.09
C ARG A 645 -3.30 42.68 -12.48
N ILE A 646 -3.47 41.65 -11.66
CA ILE A 646 -2.92 40.30 -11.91
C ILE A 646 -3.54 39.68 -13.18
N ARG A 647 -4.83 39.93 -13.42
CA ARG A 647 -5.54 39.45 -14.62
C ARG A 647 -4.90 39.92 -15.91
N GLN A 648 -4.27 41.09 -15.90
CA GLN A 648 -3.65 41.73 -17.06
C GLN A 648 -2.19 41.28 -17.29
N LEU A 649 -1.61 40.47 -16.40
CA LEU A 649 -0.24 39.99 -16.55
C LEU A 649 -0.12 39.06 -17.76
N ASP A 650 0.83 39.37 -18.65
CA ASP A 650 1.23 38.44 -19.70
C ASP A 650 1.96 37.24 -19.08
N SER A 651 1.77 36.06 -19.64
CA SER A 651 2.36 34.79 -19.16
C SER A 651 3.61 34.40 -19.96
N SER A 652 4.34 35.37 -20.50
CA SER A 652 5.48 35.14 -21.38
C SER A 652 6.80 34.94 -20.62
N GLY A 653 7.22 33.68 -20.47
CA GLY A 653 8.57 33.32 -20.00
C GLY A 653 8.78 33.39 -18.48
N GLU A 654 9.86 32.78 -18.01
CA GLU A 654 10.26 32.79 -16.60
C GLU A 654 10.80 34.17 -16.20
N PRO A 655 10.30 34.79 -15.11
CA PRO A 655 10.77 36.10 -14.67
C PRO A 655 12.24 36.08 -14.24
N ALA A 656 12.97 37.15 -14.53
CA ALA A 656 14.39 37.29 -14.18
C ALA A 656 14.69 37.14 -12.68
N TRP A 657 13.70 37.37 -11.82
CA TRP A 657 13.83 37.24 -10.36
C TRP A 657 13.69 35.78 -9.86
N PHE A 658 13.14 34.85 -10.65
CA PHE A 658 12.69 33.54 -10.15
C PHE A 658 13.83 32.66 -9.60
N GLU A 659 14.79 32.25 -10.43
CA GLU A 659 15.92 31.43 -9.96
C GLU A 659 16.79 32.12 -8.90
N PRO A 660 17.14 33.42 -9.01
CA PRO A 660 17.84 34.11 -7.93
C PRO A 660 17.09 34.05 -6.59
N THR A 661 15.76 34.16 -6.62
CA THR A 661 14.91 34.07 -5.43
C THR A 661 14.90 32.66 -4.84
N VAL A 662 14.78 31.64 -5.68
CA VAL A 662 14.87 30.22 -5.29
C VAL A 662 16.19 29.96 -4.56
N HIS A 663 17.31 30.37 -5.14
CA HIS A 663 18.63 30.16 -4.55
C HIS A 663 18.81 30.90 -3.23
N ARG A 664 18.33 32.15 -3.14
CA ARG A 664 18.38 32.93 -1.90
C ARG A 664 17.56 32.27 -0.79
N LEU A 665 16.31 31.92 -1.07
CA LEU A 665 15.44 31.29 -0.08
C LEU A 665 15.98 29.92 0.34
N ALA A 666 16.48 29.12 -0.60
CA ALA A 666 17.14 27.84 -0.29
C ALA A 666 18.35 28.03 0.65
N ALA A 667 19.19 29.04 0.39
CA ALA A 667 20.34 29.33 1.24
C ALA A 667 19.94 29.76 2.67
N GLU A 668 18.93 30.64 2.79
CA GLU A 668 18.54 31.23 4.08
C GLU A 668 17.59 30.33 4.91
N THR A 669 16.83 29.44 4.26
CA THR A 669 15.91 28.49 4.93
C THR A 669 16.47 27.07 5.02
N ALA A 670 17.56 26.78 4.31
CA ALA A 670 18.23 25.49 4.30
C ALA A 670 17.38 24.33 3.73
N ILE A 671 16.33 24.65 2.97
CA ILE A 671 15.57 23.72 2.14
C ILE A 671 16.24 23.57 0.77
N ASN A 672 16.17 22.38 0.16
CA ASN A 672 16.70 22.16 -1.18
C ASN A 672 16.03 23.08 -2.23
N PRO A 673 16.77 23.57 -3.24
CA PRO A 673 16.23 24.48 -4.26
C PRO A 673 15.01 23.93 -5.02
N GLY A 674 14.94 22.62 -5.26
CA GLY A 674 13.82 21.99 -5.99
C GLY A 674 12.47 22.18 -5.29
N LEU A 675 12.43 22.15 -3.96
CA LEU A 675 11.20 22.42 -3.21
C LEU A 675 10.78 23.88 -3.33
N TRP A 676 11.72 24.82 -3.31
CA TRP A 676 11.43 26.24 -3.52
C TRP A 676 10.95 26.54 -4.94
N ARG A 677 11.53 25.91 -5.97
CA ARG A 677 11.02 26.02 -7.35
C ARG A 677 9.59 25.52 -7.44
N LEU A 678 9.30 24.35 -6.87
CA LEU A 678 7.94 23.82 -6.84
C LEU A 678 6.99 24.76 -6.07
N ALA A 679 7.41 25.29 -4.93
CA ALA A 679 6.62 26.20 -4.10
C ALA A 679 6.33 27.54 -4.82
N LEU A 680 7.27 28.09 -5.60
CA LEU A 680 7.11 29.38 -6.28
C LEU A 680 6.52 29.29 -7.69
N SER A 681 6.66 28.15 -8.37
CA SER A 681 6.28 28.01 -9.78
C SER A 681 4.78 28.11 -10.04
N GLY A 682 3.95 27.61 -9.11
CA GLY A 682 2.51 27.54 -9.27
C GLY A 682 2.03 26.40 -10.19
N ILE A 683 2.89 25.41 -10.45
CA ILE A 683 2.47 24.20 -11.19
C ILE A 683 1.54 23.33 -10.34
N SER A 684 0.49 22.80 -10.97
CA SER A 684 -0.44 21.87 -10.35
C SER A 684 -0.56 20.58 -11.16
N PRO A 685 -0.93 19.45 -10.55
CA PRO A 685 -1.10 18.19 -11.27
C PRO A 685 -2.02 18.28 -12.49
N ALA A 686 -1.68 17.55 -13.55
CA ALA A 686 -2.50 17.44 -14.75
C ALA A 686 -3.75 16.56 -14.53
N SER A 687 -3.62 15.50 -13.71
CA SER A 687 -4.74 14.66 -13.28
C SER A 687 -4.39 13.88 -12.02
N VAL A 688 -5.42 13.40 -11.31
CA VAL A 688 -5.27 12.63 -10.08
C VAL A 688 -6.20 11.42 -10.10
N ALA A 689 -5.66 10.25 -9.74
CA ALA A 689 -6.40 9.01 -9.59
C ALA A 689 -6.05 8.36 -8.24
N GLY A 690 -6.92 8.53 -7.25
CA GLY A 690 -6.62 8.16 -5.86
C GLY A 690 -5.44 8.97 -5.32
N TYR A 691 -4.40 8.28 -4.84
CA TYR A 691 -3.16 8.90 -4.37
C TYR A 691 -2.11 9.14 -5.47
N HIS A 692 -2.39 8.73 -6.71
CA HIS A 692 -1.44 8.88 -7.82
C HIS A 692 -1.69 10.18 -8.58
N VAL A 693 -0.64 10.98 -8.65
CA VAL A 693 -0.61 12.29 -9.33
C VAL A 693 0.10 12.14 -10.66
N LYS A 694 -0.46 12.70 -11.73
CA LYS A 694 0.22 12.78 -13.04
C LYS A 694 0.68 14.21 -13.30
N TRP A 695 1.90 14.32 -13.78
CA TRP A 695 2.57 15.57 -14.13
C TRP A 695 2.70 15.69 -15.64
N ASP A 696 2.56 16.90 -16.17
CA ASP A 696 2.82 17.15 -17.58
C ASP A 696 4.32 17.08 -17.86
N LYS A 697 4.68 16.81 -19.12
CA LYS A 697 6.09 16.78 -19.53
C LYS A 697 6.73 18.17 -19.42
N ALA A 698 5.95 19.23 -19.69
CA ALA A 698 6.38 20.61 -19.52
C ALA A 698 6.80 20.93 -18.07
N ASP A 699 6.08 20.42 -17.06
CA ASP A 699 6.40 20.64 -15.65
C ASP A 699 7.71 19.95 -15.23
N GLN A 700 7.95 18.75 -15.78
CA GLN A 700 9.19 18.01 -15.58
C GLN A 700 10.39 18.72 -16.20
N ASP A 701 10.22 19.20 -17.43
CA ASP A 701 11.27 19.90 -18.17
C ASP A 701 11.59 21.26 -17.52
N LEU A 702 10.57 21.97 -17.05
CA LEU A 702 10.72 23.22 -16.30
C LEU A 702 11.61 23.03 -15.06
N LEU A 703 11.31 22.03 -14.25
CA LEU A 703 12.04 21.78 -13.01
C LEU A 703 13.33 20.99 -13.23
N SER A 704 13.61 20.56 -14.46
CA SER A 704 14.73 19.67 -14.80
C SER A 704 14.76 18.39 -13.97
N VAL A 705 13.58 17.83 -13.70
CA VAL A 705 13.41 16.61 -12.89
C VAL A 705 12.54 15.59 -13.62
N THR A 706 12.70 14.32 -13.26
CA THR A 706 11.81 13.24 -13.70
C THR A 706 10.44 13.34 -13.02
N ALA A 707 9.40 12.72 -13.60
CA ALA A 707 8.08 12.62 -12.95
C ALA A 707 8.14 12.01 -11.53
N THR A 708 9.07 11.08 -11.31
CA THR A 708 9.29 10.45 -10.00
C THR A 708 9.86 11.45 -8.99
N GLU A 709 10.90 12.19 -9.37
CA GLU A 709 11.49 13.24 -8.54
C GLU A 709 10.50 14.37 -8.26
N LEU A 710 9.70 14.76 -9.25
CA LEU A 710 8.64 15.74 -9.06
C LEU A 710 7.58 15.25 -8.06
N SER A 711 7.21 13.97 -8.11
CA SER A 711 6.31 13.38 -7.13
C SER A 711 6.92 13.36 -5.73
N HIS A 712 8.22 13.11 -5.60
CA HIS A 712 8.94 13.20 -4.32
C HIS A 712 8.96 14.63 -3.76
N LEU A 713 9.25 15.63 -4.59
CA LEU A 713 9.19 17.04 -4.20
C LEU A 713 7.78 17.43 -3.76
N TRP A 714 6.77 16.96 -4.50
CA TRP A 714 5.37 17.18 -4.17
C TRP A 714 4.96 16.61 -2.81
N ASP A 715 5.33 15.36 -2.53
CA ASP A 715 5.00 14.70 -1.27
C ASP A 715 5.62 15.40 -0.05
N ALA A 716 6.85 15.90 -0.19
CA ALA A 716 7.51 16.70 0.84
C ALA A 716 6.89 18.10 0.98
N ASN A 717 6.58 18.76 -0.14
CA ASN A 717 5.91 20.06 -0.15
C ASN A 717 4.55 20.00 0.54
N ARG A 718 3.77 18.93 0.35
CA ARG A 718 2.45 18.73 1.00
C ARG A 718 2.47 18.92 2.51
N SER A 719 3.57 18.57 3.17
CA SER A 719 3.71 18.71 4.63
C SER A 719 4.22 20.08 5.05
N LEU A 720 5.10 20.69 4.23
CA LEU A 720 5.53 22.08 4.40
C LEU A 720 4.49 23.08 3.84
N TRP A 721 3.36 22.60 3.33
CA TRP A 721 2.39 23.39 2.59
C TRP A 721 1.93 24.62 3.36
N ASN A 722 1.49 24.43 4.60
CA ASN A 722 1.01 25.54 5.44
C ASN A 722 2.14 26.56 5.69
N THR A 723 3.38 26.09 5.78
CA THR A 723 4.56 26.95 5.93
C THR A 723 4.80 27.75 4.65
N PHE A 724 4.89 27.10 3.50
CA PHE A 724 5.05 27.79 2.22
C PHE A 724 3.91 28.77 1.94
N HIS A 725 2.67 28.40 2.28
CA HIS A 725 1.51 29.27 2.14
C HIS A 725 1.67 30.57 2.95
N LYS A 726 2.05 30.46 4.23
CA LYS A 726 2.34 31.63 5.08
C LYS A 726 3.53 32.46 4.58
N LEU A 727 4.57 31.81 4.07
CA LEU A 727 5.73 32.49 3.51
C LEU A 727 5.35 33.25 2.23
N LEU A 728 4.58 32.65 1.33
CA LEU A 728 4.09 33.32 0.13
C LEU A 728 3.21 34.53 0.48
N ALA A 729 2.36 34.41 1.51
CA ALA A 729 1.58 35.52 2.06
C ALA A 729 2.48 36.66 2.54
N ALA A 730 3.47 36.34 3.37
CA ALA A 730 4.44 37.30 3.90
C ALA A 730 5.32 37.94 2.81
N GLY A 731 5.57 37.22 1.72
CA GLY A 731 6.32 37.71 0.57
C GLY A 731 5.51 38.62 -0.37
N TRP A 732 4.21 38.80 -0.15
CA TRP A 732 3.37 39.62 -1.01
C TRP A 732 3.78 41.10 -1.01
N ARG A 733 3.81 41.69 -2.20
CA ARG A 733 3.97 43.13 -2.45
C ARG A 733 3.38 43.49 -3.80
N ASP A 734 2.96 44.73 -3.99
CA ASP A 734 2.37 45.19 -5.25
C ASP A 734 3.24 44.93 -6.49
N LYS A 735 4.56 45.04 -6.34
CA LYS A 735 5.54 44.76 -7.41
C LYS A 735 6.03 43.31 -7.44
N TYR A 736 5.28 42.36 -6.89
CA TYR A 736 5.65 40.94 -6.93
C TYR A 736 5.90 40.48 -8.38
N PRO A 737 5.00 40.73 -9.35
CA PRO A 737 5.19 40.23 -10.72
C PRO A 737 6.53 40.67 -11.34
N ASP A 738 6.91 41.92 -11.11
CA ASP A 738 8.10 42.53 -11.72
C ASP A 738 9.40 42.20 -10.96
N ASN A 739 9.35 42.20 -9.63
CA ASN A 739 10.54 42.16 -8.76
C ASN A 739 10.64 40.88 -7.91
N GLY A 740 9.68 39.97 -7.98
CA GLY A 740 9.57 38.77 -7.13
C GLY A 740 8.98 39.05 -5.75
N PRO A 741 8.97 38.06 -4.84
CA PRO A 741 8.48 38.22 -3.47
C PRO A 741 9.45 38.99 -2.56
N ASP A 742 8.95 39.47 -1.42
CA ASP A 742 9.79 39.92 -0.31
C ASP A 742 10.45 38.74 0.43
N THR A 743 11.57 38.30 -0.12
CA THR A 743 12.38 37.23 0.45
C THR A 743 12.88 37.54 1.85
N THR A 744 13.11 38.82 2.20
CA THR A 744 13.58 39.19 3.53
C THR A 744 12.50 38.91 4.56
N ARG A 745 11.26 39.31 4.28
CA ARG A 745 10.11 39.04 5.15
C ARG A 745 9.78 37.55 5.23
N MET A 746 9.90 36.83 4.12
CA MET A 746 9.79 35.37 4.10
C MET A 746 10.80 34.70 5.04
N VAL A 747 12.08 35.08 4.96
CA VAL A 747 13.13 34.48 5.81
C VAL A 747 12.94 34.84 7.29
N GLN A 748 12.53 36.07 7.59
CA GLN A 748 12.23 36.46 8.97
C GLN A 748 11.10 35.60 9.55
N LEU A 749 10.02 35.39 8.80
CA LEU A 749 8.91 34.53 9.23
C LEU A 749 9.33 33.07 9.38
N TRP A 750 10.16 32.57 8.46
CA TRP A 750 10.77 31.24 8.59
C TRP A 750 11.53 31.07 9.90
N GLN A 751 12.43 32.01 10.21
CA GLN A 751 13.23 31.99 11.43
C GLN A 751 12.37 32.15 12.69
N GLN A 752 11.28 32.92 12.65
CA GLN A 752 10.33 33.01 13.75
C GLN A 752 9.61 31.68 13.99
N MET A 753 9.23 30.97 12.93
CA MET A 753 8.55 29.70 13.06
C MET A 753 9.50 28.60 13.54
N TRP A 754 10.69 28.47 12.92
CA TRP A 754 11.53 27.28 13.04
C TRP A 754 12.94 27.55 13.61
N GLY A 755 13.29 28.80 13.88
CA GLY A 755 14.64 29.19 14.33
C GLY A 755 15.68 29.18 13.20
N LEU A 756 16.95 29.25 13.59
CA LEU A 756 18.06 29.09 12.65
C LEU A 756 18.19 27.63 12.23
N PRO A 757 18.21 27.31 10.92
CA PRO A 757 18.46 25.96 10.45
C PRO A 757 19.83 25.46 10.93
N TRP A 758 19.89 24.21 11.40
CA TRP A 758 21.15 23.55 11.76
C TRP A 758 21.72 22.71 10.61
N LEU A 759 20.90 22.36 9.61
CA LEU A 759 21.24 21.53 8.45
C LEU A 759 20.69 22.14 7.17
N HIS A 760 21.49 22.18 6.12
CA HIS A 760 21.06 22.45 4.75
C HIS A 760 20.79 21.14 4.01
N VAL A 761 19.52 20.90 3.65
CA VAL A 761 19.13 19.70 2.91
C VAL A 761 19.56 19.85 1.46
N THR A 762 20.63 19.16 1.07
CA THR A 762 21.10 19.11 -0.32
C THR A 762 20.23 18.18 -1.17
N ASP A 763 20.36 18.25 -2.49
CA ASP A 763 19.66 17.34 -3.41
C ASP A 763 20.07 15.87 -3.18
N ASP A 764 21.33 15.62 -2.81
CA ASP A 764 21.82 14.29 -2.46
C ASP A 764 21.20 13.75 -1.18
N MET A 765 21.06 14.60 -0.16
CA MET A 765 20.30 14.22 1.05
C MET A 765 18.84 13.92 0.67
N PHE A 766 18.22 14.78 -0.14
CA PHE A 766 16.83 14.61 -0.55
C PHE A 766 16.58 13.34 -1.40
N ALA A 767 17.61 12.83 -2.11
CA ALA A 767 17.54 11.56 -2.83
C ALA A 767 17.38 10.35 -1.88
N ILE A 768 17.72 10.48 -0.60
CA ILE A 768 17.56 9.42 0.40
C ILE A 768 16.08 9.33 0.85
N PRO A 769 15.43 8.16 0.77
CA PRO A 769 14.01 8.01 1.13
C PRO A 769 13.66 8.48 2.55
N ILE A 770 14.50 8.15 3.55
CA ILE A 770 14.22 8.53 4.95
C ILE A 770 14.28 10.04 5.15
N VAL A 771 15.13 10.76 4.42
CA VAL A 771 15.19 12.23 4.48
C VAL A 771 13.87 12.82 4.01
N ARG A 772 13.33 12.34 2.88
CA ARG A 772 12.01 12.77 2.40
C ARG A 772 10.88 12.44 3.37
N GLN A 773 10.94 11.27 3.99
CA GLN A 773 9.95 10.83 4.98
C GLN A 773 9.97 11.73 6.23
N VAL A 774 11.15 12.06 6.76
CA VAL A 774 11.27 13.00 7.89
C VAL A 774 10.77 14.39 7.52
N LEU A 775 11.13 14.90 6.34
CA LEU A 775 10.58 16.17 5.84
C LEU A 775 9.07 16.14 5.69
N GLN A 776 8.49 14.97 5.39
CA GLN A 776 7.06 14.79 5.27
C GLN A 776 6.34 14.71 6.63
N TRP A 777 6.92 14.06 7.64
CA TRP A 777 6.16 13.76 8.87
C TRP A 777 6.60 14.56 10.10
N THR A 778 7.87 14.98 10.17
CA THR A 778 8.46 15.68 11.32
C THR A 778 9.45 16.78 10.89
N PRO A 779 9.05 17.71 10.00
CA PRO A 779 9.95 18.72 9.46
C PRO A 779 10.56 19.64 10.52
N GLU A 780 9.85 19.89 11.63
CA GLU A 780 10.38 20.66 12.75
C GLU A 780 11.66 20.02 13.31
N ALA A 781 11.77 18.70 13.38
CA ALA A 781 12.99 18.04 13.84
C ALA A 781 14.14 18.18 12.82
N ALA A 782 13.82 18.23 11.53
CA ALA A 782 14.78 18.42 10.46
C ALA A 782 15.38 19.83 10.46
N PHE A 783 14.58 20.87 10.73
CA PHE A 783 15.02 22.26 10.58
C PHE A 783 15.33 22.96 11.90
N ARG A 784 14.57 22.69 12.96
CA ARG A 784 14.67 23.42 14.21
C ARG A 784 15.90 23.00 15.00
N ARG A 785 16.79 23.96 15.28
CA ARG A 785 18.03 23.71 16.02
C ARG A 785 17.80 23.28 17.47
N ASP A 786 16.82 23.89 18.14
CA ASP A 786 16.42 23.63 19.54
C ASP A 786 15.35 22.52 19.68
N TYR A 787 15.19 21.66 18.67
CA TYR A 787 14.25 20.54 18.77
C TYR A 787 14.64 19.60 19.93
N VAL A 788 13.69 19.33 20.84
CA VAL A 788 13.90 18.49 22.02
C VAL A 788 13.54 17.04 21.70
N PHE A 789 14.52 16.16 21.88
CA PHE A 789 14.34 14.71 21.74
C PHE A 789 13.36 14.14 22.78
N GLU A 790 12.42 13.32 22.31
CA GLU A 790 11.49 12.59 23.19
C GLU A 790 11.95 11.15 23.41
N ARG A 791 12.42 10.83 24.63
CA ARG A 791 12.93 9.49 24.99
C ARG A 791 11.98 8.33 24.68
N ASN A 792 10.67 8.57 24.67
CA ASN A 792 9.61 7.57 24.46
C ASN A 792 8.71 7.87 23.24
N GLY A 793 9.16 8.71 22.29
CA GLY A 793 8.30 9.30 21.24
C GLY A 793 7.84 8.36 20.11
N GLY A 794 7.85 7.04 20.31
CA GLY A 794 7.31 6.08 19.34
C GLY A 794 8.04 6.05 17.99
N ILE A 795 7.29 5.82 16.90
CA ILE A 795 7.82 5.49 15.57
C ILE A 795 8.66 6.60 14.95
N HIS A 796 8.23 7.85 15.12
CA HIS A 796 8.89 9.01 14.53
C HIS A 796 10.29 9.25 15.10
N GLN A 797 10.54 8.88 16.36
CA GLN A 797 11.89 8.97 16.94
C GLN A 797 12.86 7.95 16.31
N GLY A 798 12.36 6.75 16.01
CA GLY A 798 13.14 5.75 15.28
C GLY A 798 13.49 6.22 13.86
N GLU A 799 12.56 6.87 13.17
CA GLU A 799 12.79 7.47 11.84
C GLU A 799 13.79 8.62 11.89
N LEU A 800 13.74 9.47 12.92
CA LEU A 800 14.70 10.56 13.12
C LEU A 800 16.12 10.04 13.35
N PHE A 801 16.27 9.01 14.16
CA PHE A 801 17.57 8.35 14.34
C PHE A 801 18.13 7.83 13.01
N GLN A 802 17.30 7.15 12.23
CA GLN A 802 17.70 6.65 10.90
C GLN A 802 18.13 7.80 10.00
N PHE A 803 17.36 8.89 9.96
CA PHE A 803 17.73 10.11 9.24
C PHE A 803 19.10 10.63 9.64
N TYR A 804 19.39 10.76 10.95
CA TYR A 804 20.69 11.22 11.45
C TYR A 804 21.85 10.33 11.01
N VAL A 805 21.68 9.01 11.07
CA VAL A 805 22.71 8.06 10.63
C VAL A 805 22.94 8.13 9.11
N HIS A 806 21.89 8.33 8.31
CA HIS A 806 22.01 8.43 6.85
C HIS A 806 22.75 9.70 6.41
N ILE A 807 22.48 10.84 7.03
CA ILE A 807 23.14 12.10 6.65
C ILE A 807 24.55 12.25 7.23
N ALA A 808 24.97 11.39 8.18
CA ALA A 808 26.27 11.49 8.83
C ALA A 808 27.46 11.42 7.86
N HIS A 809 27.31 10.73 6.73
CA HIS A 809 28.33 10.64 5.68
C HIS A 809 28.27 11.79 4.65
N LEU A 810 27.22 12.62 4.74
CA LEU A 810 26.98 13.74 3.82
C LEU A 810 27.28 15.10 4.43
N VAL A 811 27.44 15.19 5.75
CA VAL A 811 27.84 16.43 6.43
C VAL A 811 29.37 16.53 6.50
N PRO A 812 29.96 17.72 6.28
CA PRO A 812 31.40 17.89 6.42
C PRO A 812 31.85 17.64 7.87
N ALA A 813 32.71 16.64 8.08
CA ALA A 813 33.28 16.34 9.39
C ALA A 813 34.01 17.56 9.99
N GLY A 814 33.89 17.76 11.29
CA GLY A 814 34.44 18.91 12.00
C GLY A 814 33.67 20.23 11.84
N SER A 815 32.60 20.25 11.03
CA SER A 815 31.73 21.41 10.92
C SER A 815 30.80 21.57 12.13
N GLU A 816 30.22 22.77 12.29
CA GLU A 816 29.19 23.02 13.31
C GLU A 816 27.98 22.08 13.12
N CYS A 817 27.55 21.87 11.88
CA CYS A 817 26.45 20.94 11.55
C CYS A 817 26.79 19.50 11.96
N ALA A 818 28.02 19.03 11.71
CA ALA A 818 28.43 17.69 12.09
C ALA A 818 28.53 17.52 13.62
N THR A 819 28.92 18.58 14.34
CA THR A 819 28.91 18.60 15.81
C THR A 819 27.50 18.51 16.36
N VAL A 820 26.55 19.30 15.84
CA VAL A 820 25.13 19.22 16.22
C VAL A 820 24.54 17.84 15.89
N LEU A 821 24.91 17.26 14.74
CA LEU A 821 24.49 15.92 14.36
C LEU A 821 25.01 14.86 15.35
N ALA A 822 26.28 14.97 15.76
CA ALA A 822 26.88 14.09 16.76
C ALA A 822 26.12 14.16 18.10
N ASP A 823 25.81 15.37 18.59
CA ASP A 823 25.00 15.57 19.80
C ASP A 823 23.62 14.91 19.67
N ARG A 824 22.98 15.07 18.51
CA ARG A 824 21.66 14.47 18.21
C ARG A 824 21.72 12.95 18.19
N ILE A 825 22.74 12.34 17.59
CA ILE A 825 22.93 10.88 17.62
C ILE A 825 23.16 10.40 19.06
N GLU A 826 24.03 11.05 19.82
CA GLU A 826 24.33 10.68 21.20
C GLU A 826 23.13 10.83 22.14
N SER A 827 22.20 11.75 21.85
CA SER A 827 20.98 11.91 22.65
C SER A 827 20.10 10.64 22.71
N PHE A 828 20.25 9.73 21.75
CA PHE A 828 19.58 8.43 21.74
C PHE A 828 20.24 7.36 22.63
N ALA A 829 21.36 7.65 23.30
CA ALA A 829 21.99 6.71 24.24
C ALA A 829 21.03 6.26 25.35
N ASP A 830 20.15 7.17 25.78
CA ASP A 830 19.13 6.93 26.80
C ASP A 830 17.76 6.48 26.22
N TYR A 831 17.69 6.17 24.91
CA TYR A 831 16.44 5.77 24.27
C TYR A 831 15.97 4.40 24.79
N THR A 832 14.73 4.35 25.31
CA THR A 832 14.14 3.11 25.83
C THR A 832 12.92 2.72 25.02
N THR A 833 12.99 1.58 24.33
CA THR A 833 11.78 0.94 23.80
C THR A 833 11.11 0.16 24.92
N GLY A 834 9.83 0.40 25.20
CA GLY A 834 9.07 -0.23 26.30
C GLY A 834 8.97 -1.77 26.29
N SER A 835 9.64 -2.45 25.36
CA SER A 835 9.80 -3.90 25.29
C SER A 835 10.97 -4.24 24.37
N SER A 836 12.11 -4.73 24.88
CA SER A 836 13.10 -5.42 24.03
C SER A 836 14.20 -6.11 24.85
N THR A 837 14.01 -7.38 25.19
CA THR A 837 15.06 -8.31 25.66
C THR A 837 15.86 -8.95 24.51
N ILE A 838 15.67 -8.49 23.27
CA ILE A 838 16.21 -9.13 22.06
C ILE A 838 17.57 -8.51 21.74
N ALA A 839 18.62 -9.32 21.58
CA ALA A 839 19.92 -8.84 21.16
C ALA A 839 19.89 -8.31 19.71
N LEU A 840 20.62 -7.24 19.42
CA LEU A 840 20.84 -6.80 18.03
C LEU A 840 21.51 -7.95 17.24
N GLY A 841 21.04 -8.20 16.02
CA GLY A 841 21.51 -9.33 15.20
C GLY A 841 20.83 -10.67 15.46
N ALA A 842 19.84 -10.73 16.37
CA ALA A 842 18.99 -11.91 16.56
C ALA A 842 18.27 -12.34 15.26
N PRO A 843 17.77 -13.59 15.18
CA PRO A 843 16.92 -14.03 14.07
C PRO A 843 15.72 -13.11 13.87
N TYR A 844 15.55 -12.61 12.63
CA TYR A 844 14.53 -11.61 12.30
C TYR A 844 13.10 -12.09 12.56
N ASP A 845 12.85 -13.40 12.49
CA ASP A 845 11.53 -14.00 12.77
C ASP A 845 11.10 -13.84 14.24
N GLN A 846 12.04 -13.68 15.17
CA GLN A 846 11.72 -13.41 16.58
C GLN A 846 11.04 -12.04 16.77
N LEU A 847 11.40 -11.05 15.96
CA LEU A 847 10.79 -9.71 15.98
C LEU A 847 9.35 -9.78 15.47
N ILE A 848 9.15 -10.46 14.33
CA ILE A 848 7.83 -10.64 13.72
C ILE A 848 6.86 -11.32 14.69
N ARG A 849 7.29 -12.42 15.33
CA ARG A 849 6.44 -13.16 16.29
C ARG A 849 5.99 -12.32 17.49
N ARG A 850 6.76 -11.29 17.84
CA ARG A 850 6.45 -10.38 18.96
C ARG A 850 5.76 -9.09 18.52
N GLY A 851 5.50 -8.92 17.22
CA GLY A 851 4.91 -7.70 16.67
C GLY A 851 5.80 -6.47 16.87
N ILE A 852 7.12 -6.65 16.91
CA ILE A 852 8.08 -5.56 17.06
C ILE A 852 8.54 -5.12 15.68
N GLU A 853 8.36 -3.84 15.36
CA GLU A 853 8.95 -3.20 14.19
C GLU A 853 10.47 -3.08 14.40
N ALA A 854 11.24 -3.69 13.51
CA ALA A 854 12.68 -3.91 13.73
C ALA A 854 13.47 -2.60 13.78
N GLU A 855 13.07 -1.65 12.95
CA GLU A 855 13.61 -0.30 12.83
C GLU A 855 13.51 0.52 14.13
N MET A 856 12.55 0.22 14.99
CA MET A 856 12.39 0.85 16.32
C MET A 856 13.53 0.55 17.27
N LEU A 857 14.27 -0.52 17.03
CA LEU A 857 15.40 -0.93 17.86
C LEU A 857 16.72 -0.30 17.40
N SER A 858 16.75 0.37 16.24
CA SER A 858 17.97 0.96 15.68
C SER A 858 18.68 1.96 16.60
N PRO A 859 18.01 2.79 17.44
CA PRO A 859 18.72 3.72 18.31
C PRO A 859 19.63 3.06 19.36
N ARG A 860 19.41 1.77 19.68
CA ARG A 860 20.29 1.00 20.57
C ARG A 860 21.71 0.87 20.05
N LEU A 861 21.94 1.10 18.75
CA LEU A 861 23.29 1.14 18.18
C LEU A 861 24.19 2.18 18.86
N VAL A 862 23.62 3.23 19.45
CA VAL A 862 24.36 4.24 20.22
C VAL A 862 24.85 3.63 21.54
N SER A 863 23.95 3.11 22.36
CA SER A 863 24.29 2.56 23.68
C SER A 863 25.07 1.25 23.62
N GLU A 864 24.94 0.48 22.54
CA GLU A 864 25.75 -0.72 22.27
C GLU A 864 27.10 -0.41 21.57
N GLY A 865 27.41 0.88 21.33
CA GLY A 865 28.74 1.34 20.91
C GLY A 865 29.05 1.22 19.41
N TYR A 866 28.09 0.84 18.56
CA TYR A 866 28.31 0.65 17.12
C TYR A 866 28.60 1.95 16.37
N LEU A 867 28.20 3.11 16.91
CA LEU A 867 28.34 4.42 16.26
C LEU A 867 29.50 5.27 16.80
N ARG A 868 30.31 4.72 17.73
CA ARG A 868 31.34 5.49 18.43
C ARG A 868 32.33 6.17 17.48
N ASP A 869 32.87 5.43 16.52
CA ASP A 869 33.86 5.96 15.57
C ASP A 869 33.26 7.01 14.64
N LEU A 870 31.99 6.82 14.25
CA LEU A 870 31.28 7.79 13.42
C LEU A 870 31.04 9.10 14.16
N VAL A 871 30.58 9.03 15.41
CA VAL A 871 30.35 10.20 16.27
C VAL A 871 31.64 10.96 16.53
N VAL A 872 32.75 10.26 16.82
CA VAL A 872 34.07 10.89 16.98
C VAL A 872 34.49 11.58 15.68
N HIS A 873 34.36 10.91 14.54
CA HIS A 873 34.72 11.47 13.24
C HIS A 873 33.88 12.70 12.88
N LEU A 874 32.58 12.72 13.19
CA LEU A 874 31.74 13.90 12.97
C LEU A 874 32.28 15.14 13.71
N ARG A 875 32.80 14.96 14.93
CA ARG A 875 33.30 16.06 15.77
C ARG A 875 34.72 16.51 15.41
N THR A 876 35.62 15.55 15.18
CA THR A 876 37.07 15.83 15.10
C THR A 876 37.72 15.37 13.80
N GLY A 877 36.95 14.72 12.92
CA GLY A 877 37.42 14.26 11.62
C GLY A 877 37.67 15.41 10.66
N THR A 878 38.44 15.11 9.61
CA THR A 878 38.70 16.05 8.53
C THR A 878 37.71 15.82 7.39
N SER A 879 37.04 16.87 6.93
CA SER A 879 36.21 16.82 5.73
C SER A 879 37.06 16.52 4.50
N VAL A 880 36.53 15.72 3.58
CA VAL A 880 37.15 15.45 2.28
C VAL A 880 36.48 16.26 1.19
N ASP A 881 37.23 16.64 0.16
CA ASP A 881 36.70 17.27 -1.04
C ASP A 881 36.38 16.19 -2.08
N GLY A 882 35.11 16.12 -2.50
CA GLY A 882 34.57 15.05 -3.36
C GLY A 882 33.81 13.95 -2.61
N PHE A 883 33.48 12.86 -3.31
CA PHE A 883 32.67 11.76 -2.77
C PHE A 883 33.49 10.85 -1.87
N ALA A 884 33.07 10.68 -0.61
CA ALA A 884 33.76 9.82 0.34
C ALA A 884 33.66 8.33 -0.03
N GLU A 885 32.70 7.94 -0.87
CA GLU A 885 32.57 6.60 -1.46
C GLU A 885 33.68 6.31 -2.48
N ASN A 886 34.42 7.33 -2.92
CA ASN A 886 35.65 7.15 -3.67
C ASN A 886 36.82 6.94 -2.68
N PRO A 887 37.40 5.72 -2.59
CA PRO A 887 38.48 5.45 -1.65
C PRO A 887 39.78 6.19 -1.97
N LEU A 888 39.98 6.75 -3.18
CA LEU A 888 41.10 7.66 -3.43
C LEU A 888 40.95 9.00 -2.70
N VAL A 889 39.71 9.39 -2.38
CA VAL A 889 39.39 10.60 -1.63
C VAL A 889 39.42 10.33 -0.13
N SER A 890 38.72 9.28 0.31
CA SER A 890 38.56 9.00 1.74
C SER A 890 39.68 8.15 2.35
N ALA A 891 40.30 7.24 1.58
CA ALA A 891 41.26 6.24 2.09
C ALA A 891 42.45 6.00 1.14
N PRO A 892 43.18 7.04 0.68
CA PRO A 892 44.22 6.89 -0.34
C PRO A 892 45.39 5.97 0.06
N SER A 893 45.68 5.82 1.36
CA SER A 893 46.65 4.83 1.84
C SER A 893 46.19 3.40 1.57
N VAL A 894 44.91 3.09 1.83
CA VAL A 894 44.34 1.76 1.62
C VAL A 894 44.33 1.39 0.13
N VAL A 895 44.07 2.36 -0.75
CA VAL A 895 44.15 2.12 -2.20
C VAL A 895 45.58 1.74 -2.59
N ARG A 896 46.60 2.45 -2.11
CA ARG A 896 48.01 2.12 -2.36
C ARG A 896 48.41 0.75 -1.83
N ASP A 897 47.90 0.36 -0.66
CA ASP A 897 48.15 -0.98 -0.11
C ASP A 897 47.54 -2.07 -1.00
N VAL A 898 46.30 -1.88 -1.47
CA VAL A 898 45.63 -2.81 -2.40
C VAL A 898 46.35 -2.89 -3.74
N GLU A 899 46.79 -1.75 -4.29
CA GLU A 899 47.60 -1.70 -5.52
C GLU A 899 48.87 -2.54 -5.37
N ALA A 900 49.62 -2.34 -4.28
CA ALA A 900 50.89 -3.01 -4.06
C ALA A 900 50.72 -4.51 -3.81
N GLU A 901 49.77 -4.92 -2.96
CA GLU A 901 49.61 -6.31 -2.55
C GLU A 901 48.92 -7.16 -3.64
N LEU A 902 47.92 -6.61 -4.34
CA LEU A 902 47.22 -7.33 -5.41
C LEU A 902 47.80 -7.06 -6.80
N GLN A 903 48.81 -6.19 -6.91
CA GLN A 903 49.42 -5.75 -8.17
C GLN A 903 48.38 -5.23 -9.18
N LEU A 904 47.42 -4.46 -8.70
CA LEU A 904 46.33 -3.88 -9.50
C LEU A 904 46.70 -2.48 -9.99
N SER A 905 46.09 -2.05 -11.10
CA SER A 905 46.08 -0.63 -11.45
C SER A 905 45.34 0.21 -10.39
N PRO A 906 45.66 1.51 -10.25
CA PRO A 906 44.98 2.39 -9.30
C PRO A 906 43.45 2.39 -9.45
N ALA A 907 42.96 2.40 -10.69
CA ALA A 907 41.53 2.34 -10.99
C ALA A 907 40.91 1.01 -10.56
N ALA A 908 41.58 -0.12 -10.82
CA ALA A 908 41.08 -1.42 -10.39
C ALA A 908 41.07 -1.57 -8.87
N ALA A 909 42.10 -1.08 -8.17
CA ALA A 909 42.17 -1.08 -6.70
C ALA A 909 41.07 -0.22 -6.07
N GLN A 910 40.85 0.99 -6.60
CA GLN A 910 39.77 1.89 -6.20
C GLN A 910 38.39 1.21 -6.35
N TYR A 911 38.12 0.63 -7.52
CA TYR A 911 36.83 -0.03 -7.77
C TYR A 911 36.67 -1.31 -6.94
N TYR A 912 37.75 -2.07 -6.73
CA TYR A 912 37.71 -3.27 -5.90
C TYR A 912 37.29 -2.93 -4.47
N LEU A 913 37.86 -1.89 -3.84
CA LEU A 913 37.47 -1.45 -2.50
C LEU A 913 35.99 -1.03 -2.42
N GLN A 914 35.47 -0.34 -3.45
CA GLN A 914 34.05 0.00 -3.53
C GLN A 914 33.17 -1.25 -3.59
N VAL A 915 33.52 -2.22 -4.44
CA VAL A 915 32.82 -3.50 -4.55
C VAL A 915 32.99 -4.35 -3.30
N LEU A 916 34.11 -4.24 -2.59
CA LEU A 916 34.42 -5.00 -1.38
C LEU A 916 33.61 -4.49 -0.17
N ALA A 917 33.57 -3.17 0.03
CA ALA A 917 33.07 -2.57 1.26
C ALA A 917 31.63 -2.05 1.19
N LEU A 918 31.22 -1.41 0.08
CA LEU A 918 29.93 -0.71 0.01
C LEU A 918 28.77 -1.68 -0.14
N SER A 919 27.65 -1.38 0.54
CA SER A 919 26.44 -2.23 0.56
C SER A 919 25.74 -2.28 -0.81
N HIS A 920 25.76 -1.18 -1.57
CA HIS A 920 25.07 -1.07 -2.86
C HIS A 920 25.79 -0.19 -3.92
N PRO A 921 27.01 -0.54 -4.36
CA PRO A 921 27.79 0.22 -5.33
C PRO A 921 27.31 -0.05 -6.77
N THR A 922 26.24 0.61 -7.22
CA THR A 922 25.75 0.43 -8.61
C THR A 922 26.72 1.02 -9.63
N ASP A 923 26.68 0.55 -10.88
CA ASP A 923 27.54 1.08 -11.95
C ASP A 923 27.29 2.58 -12.17
N THR A 924 26.05 3.05 -11.97
CA THR A 924 25.70 4.48 -12.06
C THR A 924 26.38 5.30 -10.97
N GLU A 925 26.29 4.85 -9.72
CA GLU A 925 26.90 5.54 -8.57
C GLU A 925 28.43 5.51 -8.64
N VAL A 926 29.02 4.37 -8.98
CA VAL A 926 30.48 4.25 -9.12
C VAL A 926 31.03 5.20 -10.17
N LYS A 927 30.35 5.31 -11.33
CA LYS A 927 30.73 6.29 -12.36
C LYS A 927 30.62 7.73 -11.84
N ARG A 928 29.57 8.03 -11.08
CA ARG A 928 29.34 9.34 -10.47
C ARG A 928 30.46 9.68 -9.47
N TRP A 929 30.71 8.82 -8.49
CA TRP A 929 31.70 9.04 -7.44
C TRP A 929 33.12 9.16 -7.97
N ASN A 930 33.45 8.39 -9.00
CA ASN A 930 34.80 8.33 -9.55
C ASN A 930 35.02 9.29 -10.73
N GLY A 931 33.97 9.97 -11.22
CA GLY A 931 34.03 10.78 -12.43
C GLY A 931 34.37 9.95 -13.69
N TRP A 932 33.93 8.69 -13.74
CA TRP A 932 34.31 7.74 -14.77
C TRP A 932 33.36 7.67 -15.95
N THR A 933 33.93 7.44 -17.13
CA THR A 933 33.22 6.98 -18.32
C THR A 933 32.90 5.49 -18.22
N LYS A 934 31.93 5.03 -19.03
CA LYS A 934 31.61 3.60 -19.18
C LYS A 934 32.85 2.74 -19.50
N LYS A 935 33.75 3.26 -20.36
CA LYS A 935 34.96 2.55 -20.79
C LYS A 935 35.95 2.33 -19.64
N GLN A 936 36.10 3.30 -18.74
CA GLN A 936 36.98 3.17 -17.57
C GLN A 936 36.45 2.12 -16.59
N LEU A 937 35.14 2.10 -16.34
CA LEU A 937 34.51 1.07 -15.52
C LEU A 937 34.73 -0.33 -16.12
N GLU A 938 34.50 -0.50 -17.42
CA GLU A 938 34.71 -1.79 -18.10
C GLU A 938 36.17 -2.26 -18.07
N ALA A 939 37.13 -1.35 -18.12
CA ALA A 939 38.55 -1.67 -17.99
C ALA A 939 38.89 -2.19 -16.58
N ALA A 940 38.37 -1.54 -15.52
CA ALA A 940 38.54 -1.98 -14.15
C ALA A 940 37.86 -3.34 -13.90
N GLU A 941 36.61 -3.53 -14.36
CA GLU A 941 35.89 -4.81 -14.30
C GLU A 941 36.68 -5.95 -14.95
N ALA A 942 37.26 -5.71 -16.14
CA ALA A 942 38.04 -6.69 -16.88
C ALA A 942 39.36 -7.05 -16.17
N GLU A 943 40.02 -6.09 -15.54
CA GLU A 943 41.22 -6.35 -14.74
C GLU A 943 40.92 -7.18 -13.49
N LEU A 944 39.89 -6.82 -12.73
CA LEU A 944 39.49 -7.56 -11.52
C LEU A 944 39.04 -8.99 -11.86
N SER A 945 38.35 -9.17 -12.99
CA SER A 945 37.92 -10.50 -13.47
C SER A 945 39.12 -11.35 -13.87
N ARG A 946 40.13 -10.77 -14.55
CA ARG A 946 41.38 -11.49 -14.90
C ARG A 946 42.16 -11.93 -13.67
N ARG A 947 42.12 -11.14 -12.58
CA ARG A 947 42.71 -11.49 -11.28
C ARG A 947 41.82 -12.39 -10.42
N GLN A 948 40.64 -12.79 -10.91
CA GLN A 948 39.67 -13.65 -10.22
C GLN A 948 39.20 -13.09 -8.86
N LEU A 949 39.26 -11.77 -8.68
CA LEU A 949 38.80 -11.09 -7.47
C LEU A 949 37.29 -10.86 -7.46
N VAL A 950 36.67 -10.88 -8.64
CA VAL A 950 35.23 -10.70 -8.85
C VAL A 950 34.70 -11.72 -9.84
N VAL A 951 33.39 -11.97 -9.77
CA VAL A 951 32.65 -12.81 -10.70
C VAL A 951 31.63 -11.98 -11.47
N THR A 952 31.47 -12.29 -12.76
CA THR A 952 30.43 -11.66 -13.59
C THR A 952 29.13 -12.44 -13.46
N ALA A 953 28.03 -11.77 -13.13
CA ALA A 953 26.71 -12.40 -13.02
C ALA A 953 25.60 -11.43 -13.42
N LYS A 954 24.43 -11.95 -13.81
CA LYS A 954 23.25 -11.11 -14.03
C LYS A 954 22.31 -11.22 -12.82
N ARG A 955 22.22 -10.14 -12.05
CA ARG A 955 21.29 -10.02 -10.92
C ARG A 955 20.34 -8.86 -11.15
N ALA A 956 19.08 -9.16 -11.46
CA ALA A 956 18.06 -8.14 -11.67
C ALA A 956 17.99 -7.21 -10.45
N THR A 957 17.80 -5.91 -10.68
CA THR A 957 17.62 -4.84 -9.66
C THR A 957 18.82 -4.40 -8.84
N VAL A 958 20.03 -4.95 -9.06
CA VAL A 958 21.26 -4.52 -8.34
C VAL A 958 22.07 -3.45 -9.09
N GLY A 959 21.88 -3.33 -10.41
CA GLY A 959 22.48 -2.25 -11.20
C GLY A 959 24.00 -2.32 -11.41
N ARG A 960 24.60 -3.52 -11.30
CA ARG A 960 26.03 -3.77 -11.60
C ARG A 960 26.26 -5.14 -12.23
N ARG A 961 27.42 -5.32 -12.87
CA ARG A 961 27.81 -6.54 -13.61
C ARG A 961 28.74 -7.48 -12.86
N VAL A 962 29.58 -6.95 -11.96
CA VAL A 962 30.56 -7.73 -11.20
C VAL A 962 30.23 -7.79 -9.70
N PHE A 963 30.57 -8.90 -9.06
CA PHE A 963 30.23 -9.22 -7.67
C PHE A 963 31.40 -9.93 -6.99
N LEU A 964 31.45 -9.87 -5.66
CA LEU A 964 32.39 -10.70 -4.91
C LEU A 964 32.01 -12.19 -5.04
N PRO A 965 32.99 -13.12 -5.13
CA PRO A 965 32.71 -14.54 -5.04
C PRO A 965 32.13 -14.91 -3.65
N GLY A 966 31.15 -15.82 -3.62
CA GLY A 966 30.54 -16.31 -2.38
C GLY A 966 29.00 -16.31 -2.34
N GLY A 967 28.46 -16.43 -1.13
CA GLY A 967 27.02 -16.47 -0.85
C GLY A 967 26.28 -15.16 -1.17
N TRP A 968 24.96 -15.20 -1.15
CA TRP A 968 24.11 -14.07 -1.54
C TRP A 968 22.96 -13.84 -0.57
N LEU A 969 22.78 -12.58 -0.15
CA LEU A 969 21.61 -12.12 0.61
C LEU A 969 20.61 -11.42 -0.30
N GLY A 970 19.36 -11.89 -0.28
CA GLY A 970 18.29 -11.32 -1.11
C GLY A 970 17.84 -9.93 -0.66
N LYS A 971 17.27 -9.14 -1.59
CA LYS A 971 16.67 -7.83 -1.28
C LYS A 971 15.54 -7.98 -0.26
N SER A 972 15.39 -7.00 0.63
CA SER A 972 14.24 -6.85 1.50
C SER A 972 13.61 -5.46 1.36
N PRO A 973 12.41 -5.21 1.93
CA PRO A 973 11.86 -3.86 2.01
C PRO A 973 12.78 -2.85 2.72
N THR A 974 13.62 -3.31 3.65
CA THR A 974 14.46 -2.44 4.48
C THR A 974 15.94 -2.42 4.05
N GLY A 975 16.37 -3.23 3.08
CA GLY A 975 17.78 -3.28 2.70
C GLY A 975 18.06 -3.82 1.29
N PRO A 976 19.20 -3.41 0.69
CA PRO A 976 19.60 -3.83 -0.66
C PRO A 976 20.04 -5.30 -0.68
N ALA A 977 19.95 -5.94 -1.85
CA ALA A 977 20.58 -7.25 -2.02
C ALA A 977 22.11 -7.10 -2.07
N MET A 978 22.85 -7.99 -1.41
CA MET A 978 24.32 -7.90 -1.33
C MET A 978 24.97 -9.28 -1.23
N GLU A 979 26.28 -9.33 -1.47
CA GLU A 979 27.11 -10.51 -1.22
C GLU A 979 27.16 -10.81 0.28
N ALA A 980 26.96 -12.08 0.65
CA ALA A 980 26.89 -12.50 2.06
C ALA A 980 28.17 -12.19 2.84
N TRP A 981 29.34 -12.16 2.18
CA TRP A 981 30.62 -11.80 2.80
C TRP A 981 30.63 -10.39 3.40
N LYS A 982 29.86 -9.46 2.82
CA LYS A 982 29.72 -8.08 3.33
C LYS A 982 28.88 -8.00 4.60
N ALA A 983 28.09 -9.02 4.91
CA ALA A 983 27.12 -8.99 6.00
C ALA A 983 27.77 -8.69 7.36
N SER A 984 29.03 -9.05 7.58
CA SER A 984 29.75 -8.74 8.81
C SER A 984 30.29 -7.31 8.90
N LEU A 985 30.31 -6.56 7.79
CA LEU A 985 30.66 -5.13 7.78
C LEU A 985 29.48 -4.24 8.19
N TYR A 986 28.26 -4.80 8.25
CA TYR A 986 27.04 -4.07 8.56
C TYR A 986 26.26 -4.79 9.67
N PRO A 987 25.64 -4.06 10.62
CA PRO A 987 24.77 -4.68 11.60
C PRO A 987 23.44 -5.10 10.93
N LEU A 988 23.29 -6.41 10.73
CA LEU A 988 22.10 -7.03 10.14
C LEU A 988 21.38 -7.93 11.14
N TRP A 989 20.06 -7.97 11.07
CA TRP A 989 19.27 -9.06 11.63
C TRP A 989 19.51 -10.36 10.88
N LYS A 990 19.61 -11.48 11.59
CA LYS A 990 19.88 -12.77 10.96
C LYS A 990 18.68 -13.23 10.13
N SER A 991 18.87 -13.37 8.82
CA SER A 991 17.85 -13.73 7.83
C SER A 991 18.51 -14.25 6.54
N ASP A 992 17.75 -14.92 5.68
CA ASP A 992 18.12 -15.28 4.29
C ASP A 992 18.13 -14.07 3.34
N LYS A 993 17.67 -12.91 3.82
CA LYS A 993 17.63 -11.64 3.12
C LYS A 993 18.42 -10.58 3.89
N THR A 994 18.88 -9.55 3.20
CA THR A 994 19.51 -8.39 3.85
C THR A 994 18.46 -7.66 4.70
N ARG A 995 18.59 -7.74 6.02
CA ARG A 995 17.73 -7.07 6.98
C ARG A 995 18.58 -6.16 7.87
N PRO A 996 18.95 -4.96 7.40
CA PRO A 996 19.81 -4.09 8.21
C PRO A 996 19.05 -3.58 9.43
N ILE A 997 19.79 -3.33 10.51
CA ILE A 997 19.22 -2.73 11.73
C ILE A 997 18.77 -1.29 11.44
N VAL A 998 19.56 -0.54 10.67
CA VAL A 998 19.15 0.75 10.09
C VAL A 998 18.68 0.51 8.65
N PRO A 999 17.39 0.71 8.32
CA PRO A 999 16.88 0.60 6.95
C PRO A 999 17.73 1.40 5.94
N GLY A 1000 17.93 0.86 4.74
CA GLY A 1000 18.83 1.40 3.72
C GLY A 1000 20.28 0.93 3.86
N CYS A 1001 20.68 0.34 4.99
CA CYS A 1001 22.02 -0.19 5.24
C CYS A 1001 23.16 0.85 5.07
N PRO A 1002 23.07 2.04 5.73
CA PRO A 1002 24.17 3.00 5.74
C PRO A 1002 25.37 2.45 6.53
N PRO A 1003 26.61 2.87 6.22
CA PRO A 1003 27.77 2.59 7.06
C PRO A 1003 27.60 3.16 8.47
N LEU A 1004 28.03 2.42 9.49
CA LEU A 1004 28.00 2.89 10.89
C LEU A 1004 29.35 3.40 11.40
N VAL A 1005 30.37 3.33 10.54
CA VAL A 1005 31.71 3.89 10.76
C VAL A 1005 32.05 4.80 9.57
N PRO A 1006 32.99 5.74 9.73
CA PRO A 1006 33.44 6.58 8.62
C PRO A 1006 33.90 5.72 7.43
N LEU A 1007 33.66 6.18 6.21
CA LEU A 1007 33.94 5.39 5.00
C LEU A 1007 35.40 4.94 4.89
N HIS A 1008 36.36 5.76 5.34
CA HIS A 1008 37.77 5.37 5.36
C HIS A 1008 38.06 4.21 6.30
N VAL A 1009 37.40 4.17 7.47
CA VAL A 1009 37.46 3.04 8.42
C VAL A 1009 36.76 1.82 7.83
N LEU A 1010 35.63 2.00 7.13
CA LEU A 1010 34.94 0.90 6.46
C LEU A 1010 35.83 0.23 5.40
N PHE A 1011 36.51 1.02 4.56
CA PHE A 1011 37.44 0.50 3.56
C PHE A 1011 38.63 -0.21 4.19
N GLN A 1012 39.22 0.37 5.25
CA GLN A 1012 40.30 -0.27 6.02
C GLN A 1012 39.84 -1.61 6.62
N ASN A 1013 38.69 -1.64 7.29
CA ASN A 1013 38.15 -2.86 7.91
C ASN A 1013 37.89 -3.97 6.89
N ALA A 1014 37.37 -3.61 5.71
CA ALA A 1014 37.14 -4.57 4.63
C ALA A 1014 38.47 -5.13 4.09
N TRP A 1015 39.49 -4.28 3.95
CA TRP A 1015 40.81 -4.68 3.48
C TRP A 1015 41.58 -5.53 4.49
N ASP A 1016 41.56 -5.14 5.77
CA ASP A 1016 42.22 -5.87 6.85
C ASP A 1016 41.70 -7.30 6.97
N ARG A 1017 40.40 -7.52 6.78
CA ARG A 1017 39.82 -8.88 6.72
C ARG A 1017 40.44 -9.70 5.58
N CYS A 1018 40.60 -9.11 4.39
CA CYS A 1018 41.23 -9.78 3.27
C CYS A 1018 42.70 -10.13 3.59
N ARG A 1019 43.45 -9.20 4.19
CA ARG A 1019 44.85 -9.43 4.60
C ARG A 1019 45.00 -10.50 5.68
N GLN A 1020 44.00 -10.65 6.54
CA GLN A 1020 43.94 -11.70 7.57
C GLN A 1020 43.50 -13.07 7.03
N GLY A 1021 43.34 -13.21 5.71
CA GLY A 1021 42.93 -14.46 5.07
C GLY A 1021 41.41 -14.71 5.03
N ASP A 1022 40.61 -13.76 5.50
CA ASP A 1022 39.13 -13.77 5.40
C ASP A 1022 38.66 -13.03 4.14
N GLY A 1023 39.27 -13.37 2.99
CA GLY A 1023 38.89 -12.83 1.69
C GLY A 1023 37.58 -13.43 1.16
N PRO A 1024 36.85 -12.72 0.27
CA PRO A 1024 35.67 -13.27 -0.39
C PRO A 1024 36.03 -14.53 -1.18
N ARG A 1025 35.32 -15.63 -0.91
CA ARG A 1025 35.48 -16.92 -1.59
C ARG A 1025 34.16 -17.69 -1.58
N TYR A 1026 34.04 -18.68 -2.46
CA TYR A 1026 32.97 -19.66 -2.30
C TYR A 1026 33.21 -20.44 -1.00
N GLU A 1027 32.16 -20.62 -0.20
CA GLU A 1027 32.23 -21.45 1.01
C GLU A 1027 32.64 -22.87 0.59
N ASP A 1028 33.67 -23.42 1.24
CA ASP A 1028 34.06 -24.82 1.06
C ASP A 1028 32.87 -25.69 1.49
N LEU A 1029 32.30 -26.42 0.51
CA LEU A 1029 31.05 -27.18 0.62
C LEU A 1029 31.10 -28.33 1.64
#